data_AF-A0A534MQ44-F1
#
_entry.id   AF-A0A534MQ44-F1
#
_cell.length_a   1.000
_cell.length_b   1.000
_cell.length_c   1.000
_cell.angle_alpha   90.00
_cell.angle_beta   90.00
_cell.angle_gamma   90.00
#
_symmetry.space_group_name_H-M   'P 1'
#
loop_
_entity.id
_entity.type
_entity.pdbx_description
1 polymer ?
#
loop_
_entity_poly.entity_id
_entity_poly.type
_entity_poly.pdbx_seq_one_letter_code
_entity_poly.pdbx_strand_id
1 'polypeptide(L)'
;MGSPVVSEEVRSYFQSLASLVDATYAVARAARARGFDPELDVEIPVTDDLASRVERLLEHYEVEGVARRIRELAKVHDREELAILVAKEMAVRPAASKERAVERAVRVGLAILTEGILVAPLEGLATVKIKRNRDGSSYVDLSYAGPIRSAGGTGQALSVLIADVVRRELGIGRYQPAREEVERFKEEIPLYKQVQHLQYTPSDEEISLIVSNCPVAINGEGTEDAEISGFRDLPRIETNRIRGGACLVIADGMCLKAPKIQKHVRKLRIDGWEFIDAYMEKKNAGPDDVTEDSGVEPSEVFIQNIVAGRPVLCHPSRAGGLRLRYGRTRATGLAAVALHPATMHILDDFIAVGTQIKTERPGKAGAVTPCDTIEGPLVVLDTGDFVEVPDAAAAKRLAGHVRVIADLGEILIPFGEFLENNHVLMPGAFSSEWYGLLLKKALGQLPAGWETATASQALAWSREFGVPLHPRYNLFFHDFAVEDLQLLRERIGGEGRLTEGRLVVPADEEFREWFVRLGVLYAIRGSDLVVERHTDVLLATLGIAVDQSNLVLAPRPETTDPLAFATSLAGFLVKARGPTRIGARMARPEKAAPRKMQPAPHSLFPIGHEGGAQRLLLEAASKETIEVEVGLRICSACGKRWFLPKCSCGGHTTARNGPARQRVPIAEVLRTALERLGEPKPSEIKAVQGMISKNKTPEPIEKGVLRAKHEIYVFKDGTTRFDMTNLPLTHFTPREAGISVEEARCLGYARDMAGRPLEREDQVLELRPQDILVARSGGEYLVRVAAFIDDLLERLYGLGRFYYAKSPQDLLGHLVVTLAPHTSGGVLARIVGFTDAKAWFAHPYLIAARRRNCDGDEDSLILLLDCLINFSRSFLPDKRGGLMDAPLVLTTRIDPNEIDKEAHNLDLPAGYPLALFEAAERFAHPKEVEAQIDTVGKRIGSVLQYEGFAYTHETHGVAQGPLASAYGEGSMAEKIDKQLDLALRIRAVDPNDVVARIVVHHFLPDLIGNLKAFSSQSVRCTKCGAKYRRIPLRGRCLECSGNLTLTVHESSVKKYLEISKRISQQFEVSNYLRQRIDLIEEAITSLFTNDRTQDLKLDDFF
;
A
#
# COMPACT_ATOMS: atom_id res chain seq x y z
N MET A 1 23.99 -24.17 -11.39
CA MET A 1 24.06 -22.77 -10.92
C MET A 1 25.51 -22.43 -10.68
N GLY A 2 25.98 -21.24 -11.03
CA GLY A 2 27.03 -20.63 -10.20
C GLY A 2 26.34 -20.21 -8.90
N SER A 3 26.91 -20.54 -7.74
CA SER A 3 26.41 -20.02 -6.47
C SER A 3 26.24 -18.50 -6.58
N PRO A 4 25.19 -17.90 -5.97
CA PRO A 4 25.01 -16.46 -6.04
C PRO A 4 26.29 -15.78 -5.54
N VAL A 5 26.65 -14.65 -6.16
CA VAL A 5 27.85 -13.90 -5.80
C VAL A 5 27.60 -13.22 -4.45
N VAL A 6 27.93 -13.91 -3.37
CA VAL A 6 27.65 -13.49 -2.00
C VAL A 6 28.86 -13.75 -1.11
N SER A 7 28.94 -13.01 0.00
CA SER A 7 29.90 -13.28 1.07
C SER A 7 29.64 -14.65 1.72
N GLU A 8 30.64 -15.17 2.43
CA GLU A 8 30.49 -16.44 3.15
C GLU A 8 29.43 -16.36 4.25
N GLU A 9 29.28 -15.18 4.87
CA GLU A 9 28.27 -14.95 5.90
C GLU A 9 26.85 -15.02 5.34
N VAL A 10 26.58 -14.34 4.22
CA VAL A 10 25.29 -14.40 3.52
C VAL A 10 25.01 -15.81 2.97
N ARG A 11 26.05 -16.52 2.51
CA ARG A 11 25.93 -17.92 2.09
C ARG A 11 25.49 -18.83 3.25
N SER A 12 26.12 -18.68 4.41
CA SER A 12 25.79 -19.42 5.62
C SER A 12 24.36 -19.13 6.08
N TYR A 13 23.94 -17.86 6.02
CA TYR A 13 22.57 -17.44 6.30
C TYR A 13 21.54 -18.18 5.42
N PHE A 14 21.74 -18.20 4.10
CA PHE A 14 20.81 -18.91 3.20
C PHE A 14 20.83 -20.43 3.41
N GLN A 15 21.98 -21.03 3.73
CA GLN A 15 22.08 -22.46 4.06
C GLN A 15 21.33 -22.80 5.37
N SER A 16 21.40 -21.92 6.37
CA SER A 16 20.64 -22.05 7.61
C SER A 16 19.13 -22.02 7.34
N LEU A 17 18.65 -21.06 6.55
CA LEU A 17 17.23 -21.00 6.16
C LEU A 17 16.78 -22.26 5.42
N ALA A 18 17.57 -22.72 4.44
CA ALA A 18 17.26 -23.95 3.70
C ALA A 18 17.14 -25.17 4.62
N SER A 19 18.06 -25.33 5.58
CA SER A 19 18.03 -26.44 6.54
C SER A 19 16.78 -26.41 7.43
N LEU A 20 16.36 -25.22 7.87
CA LEU A 20 15.13 -25.04 8.65
C LEU A 20 13.87 -25.33 7.82
N VAL A 21 13.86 -24.94 6.53
CA VAL A 21 12.77 -25.27 5.60
C VAL A 21 12.65 -26.78 5.45
N ASP A 22 13.76 -27.48 5.17
CA ASP A 22 13.77 -28.94 4.98
C ASP A 22 13.26 -29.67 6.23
N ALA A 23 13.70 -29.25 7.42
CA ALA A 23 13.23 -29.79 8.69
C ALA A 23 11.71 -29.58 8.88
N THR A 24 11.20 -28.39 8.55
CA THR A 24 9.77 -28.07 8.68
C THR A 24 8.92 -28.88 7.68
N TYR A 25 9.39 -29.02 6.43
CA TYR A 25 8.74 -29.85 5.42
C TYR A 25 8.71 -31.33 5.81
N ALA A 26 9.76 -31.86 6.45
CA ALA A 26 9.78 -33.24 6.92
C ALA A 26 8.66 -33.51 7.94
N VAL A 27 8.44 -32.60 8.89
CA VAL A 27 7.34 -32.69 9.86
C VAL A 27 5.98 -32.61 9.16
N ALA A 28 5.81 -31.65 8.24
CA ALA A 28 4.56 -31.48 7.50
C ALA A 28 4.20 -32.71 6.66
N ARG A 29 5.18 -33.31 5.96
CA ARG A 29 5.00 -34.55 5.18
C ARG A 29 4.62 -35.72 6.08
N ALA A 30 5.25 -35.85 7.24
CA ALA A 30 4.90 -36.89 8.21
C ALA A 30 3.46 -36.73 8.74
N ALA A 31 3.00 -35.50 8.95
CA ALA A 31 1.62 -35.21 9.34
C ALA A 31 0.63 -35.58 8.22
N ARG A 32 0.87 -35.10 6.99
CA ARG A 32 0.02 -35.37 5.81
C ARG A 32 -0.14 -36.86 5.51
N ALA A 33 0.94 -37.63 5.66
CA ALA A 33 0.94 -39.08 5.46
C ALA A 33 -0.03 -39.84 6.40
N ARG A 34 -0.47 -39.24 7.52
CA ARG A 34 -1.50 -39.82 8.41
C ARG A 34 -2.91 -39.83 7.81
N GLY A 35 -3.12 -39.15 6.68
CA GLY A 35 -4.33 -39.24 5.85
C GLY A 35 -5.55 -38.50 6.37
N PHE A 36 -5.39 -37.54 7.28
CA PHE A 36 -6.48 -36.69 7.78
C PHE A 36 -6.78 -35.51 6.85
N ASP A 37 -5.83 -35.11 6.01
CA ASP A 37 -5.93 -33.97 5.09
C ASP A 37 -6.42 -34.41 3.70
N PRO A 38 -6.89 -33.48 2.84
CA PRO A 38 -7.40 -33.82 1.51
C PRO A 38 -6.43 -34.60 0.62
N GLU A 39 -5.13 -34.34 0.78
CA GLU A 39 -4.01 -34.97 0.07
C GLU A 39 -3.00 -35.57 1.06
N LEU A 40 -2.25 -36.59 0.62
CA LEU A 40 -1.27 -37.34 1.43
C LEU A 40 0.13 -36.70 1.51
N ASP A 41 0.39 -35.65 0.72
CA ASP A 41 1.65 -34.90 0.71
C ASP A 41 1.37 -33.39 0.82
N VAL A 42 2.43 -32.63 1.06
CA VAL A 42 2.38 -31.16 1.11
C VAL A 42 2.09 -30.59 -0.28
N GLU A 43 1.09 -29.72 -0.37
CA GLU A 43 0.58 -29.19 -1.65
C GLU A 43 1.29 -27.90 -2.13
N ILE A 44 2.25 -27.39 -1.35
CA ILE A 44 3.02 -26.17 -1.62
C ILE A 44 4.45 -26.56 -2.02
N PRO A 45 4.79 -26.58 -3.32
CA PRO A 45 6.13 -26.88 -3.78
C PRO A 45 7.10 -25.73 -3.47
N VAL A 46 8.35 -26.11 -3.16
CA VAL A 46 9.47 -25.20 -3.00
C VAL A 46 10.01 -24.79 -4.38
N THR A 47 10.38 -23.52 -4.52
CA THR A 47 10.98 -22.96 -5.72
C THR A 47 12.17 -22.08 -5.37
N ASP A 48 13.28 -22.25 -6.09
CA ASP A 48 14.54 -21.53 -5.81
C ASP A 48 14.69 -20.23 -6.62
N ASP A 49 13.98 -20.12 -7.74
CA ASP A 49 14.12 -19.04 -8.72
C ASP A 49 12.85 -18.85 -9.57
N LEU A 50 12.82 -17.77 -10.35
CA LEU A 50 11.77 -17.42 -11.30
C LEU A 50 11.44 -18.59 -12.23
N ALA A 51 12.49 -19.21 -12.78
CA ALA A 51 12.37 -20.30 -13.72
C ALA A 51 11.57 -21.48 -13.14
N SER A 52 11.89 -21.89 -11.91
CA SER A 52 11.18 -22.95 -11.20
C SER A 52 9.75 -22.55 -10.83
N ARG A 53 9.53 -21.28 -10.45
CA ARG A 53 8.18 -20.75 -10.20
C ARG A 53 7.29 -20.89 -11.43
N VAL A 54 7.77 -20.43 -12.59
CA VAL A 54 7.02 -20.51 -13.86
C VAL A 54 6.69 -21.95 -14.23
N GLU A 55 7.67 -22.86 -14.12
CA GLU A 55 7.48 -24.28 -14.45
C GLU A 55 6.47 -24.95 -13.51
N ARG A 56 6.57 -24.72 -12.19
CA ARG A 56 5.66 -25.31 -11.19
C ARG A 56 4.25 -24.75 -11.26
N LEU A 57 4.09 -23.44 -11.46
CA LEU A 57 2.76 -22.83 -11.57
C LEU A 57 2.01 -23.31 -12.81
N LEU A 58 2.72 -23.57 -13.90
CA LEU A 58 2.16 -23.94 -15.19
C LEU A 58 2.33 -25.43 -15.52
N GLU A 59 2.59 -26.30 -14.54
CA GLU A 59 2.89 -27.72 -14.77
C GLU A 59 1.81 -28.45 -15.60
N HIS A 60 0.54 -28.01 -15.51
CA HIS A 60 -0.58 -28.56 -16.28
C HIS A 60 -0.66 -28.07 -17.75
N TYR A 61 0.29 -27.24 -18.20
CA TYR A 61 0.33 -26.65 -19.53
C TYR A 61 1.49 -27.17 -20.39
N GLU A 62 2.00 -28.38 -20.13
CA GLU A 62 3.03 -29.02 -20.97
C GLU A 62 4.32 -28.16 -21.07
N VAL A 63 4.75 -27.57 -19.94
CA VAL A 63 5.88 -26.62 -19.86
C VAL A 63 7.19 -27.26 -19.39
N GLU A 64 7.28 -28.59 -19.38
CA GLU A 64 8.47 -29.30 -18.89
C GLU A 64 9.76 -28.81 -19.56
N GLY A 65 10.77 -28.47 -18.76
CA GLY A 65 12.05 -27.94 -19.22
C GLY A 65 12.03 -26.45 -19.59
N VAL A 66 10.92 -25.72 -19.38
CA VAL A 66 10.87 -24.26 -19.57
C VAL A 66 11.84 -23.54 -18.62
N ALA A 67 11.99 -24.05 -17.40
CA ALA A 67 12.87 -23.44 -16.40
C ALA A 67 14.32 -23.37 -16.89
N ARG A 68 14.80 -24.43 -17.56
CA ARG A 68 16.14 -24.45 -18.16
C ARG A 68 16.31 -23.35 -19.21
N ARG A 69 15.32 -23.18 -20.10
CA ARG A 69 15.38 -22.17 -21.17
C ARG A 69 15.31 -20.74 -20.62
N ILE A 70 14.47 -20.50 -19.60
CA ILE A 70 14.42 -19.22 -18.89
C ILE A 70 15.81 -18.86 -18.35
N ARG A 71 16.47 -19.78 -17.63
CA ARG A 71 17.83 -19.55 -17.07
C ARG A 71 18.90 -19.30 -18.13
N GLU A 72 18.80 -19.94 -19.29
CA GLU A 72 19.77 -19.78 -20.38
C GLU A 72 19.63 -18.40 -21.04
N LEU A 73 18.40 -17.97 -21.33
CA LEU A 73 18.12 -16.69 -22.00
C LEU A 73 18.19 -15.47 -21.06
N ALA A 74 17.88 -15.63 -19.77
CA ALA A 74 17.93 -14.55 -18.78
C ALA A 74 19.33 -13.95 -18.58
N LYS A 75 20.39 -14.66 -19.00
CA LYS A 75 21.78 -14.18 -18.92
C LYS A 75 22.09 -13.03 -19.89
N VAL A 76 21.33 -12.90 -20.97
CA VAL A 76 21.64 -12.01 -22.10
C VAL A 76 20.47 -11.13 -22.52
N HIS A 77 19.26 -11.40 -22.02
CA HIS A 77 18.03 -10.67 -22.35
C HIS A 77 17.39 -10.07 -21.10
N ASP A 78 16.76 -8.90 -21.28
CA ASP A 78 15.91 -8.33 -20.24
C ASP A 78 14.63 -9.17 -20.04
N ARG A 79 13.92 -8.95 -18.93
CA ARG A 79 12.74 -9.75 -18.56
C ARG A 79 11.64 -9.73 -19.62
N GLU A 80 11.39 -8.57 -20.20
CA GLU A 80 10.35 -8.40 -21.21
C GLU A 80 10.71 -9.11 -22.53
N GLU A 81 11.98 -9.06 -22.95
CA GLU A 81 12.49 -9.83 -24.09
C GLU A 81 12.49 -11.33 -23.83
N LEU A 82 12.95 -11.73 -22.64
CA LEU A 82 12.96 -13.11 -22.18
C LEU A 82 11.57 -13.73 -22.28
N ALA A 83 10.53 -13.01 -21.84
CA ALA A 83 9.15 -13.45 -21.92
C ALA A 83 8.71 -13.73 -23.36
N ILE A 84 9.05 -12.84 -24.30
CA ILE A 84 8.68 -12.97 -25.72
C ILE A 84 9.42 -14.15 -26.36
N LEU A 85 10.74 -14.26 -26.14
CA LEU A 85 11.57 -15.31 -26.73
C LEU A 85 11.20 -16.69 -26.20
N VAL A 86 11.03 -16.84 -24.88
CA VAL A 86 10.60 -18.11 -24.28
C VAL A 86 9.20 -18.48 -24.75
N ALA A 87 8.26 -17.53 -24.82
CA ALA A 87 6.91 -17.79 -25.34
C ALA A 87 6.96 -18.28 -26.79
N LYS A 88 7.80 -17.68 -27.63
CA LYS A 88 8.01 -18.10 -29.03
C LYS A 88 8.53 -19.54 -29.09
N GLU A 89 9.53 -19.90 -28.29
CA GLU A 89 10.05 -21.28 -28.21
C GLU A 89 8.99 -22.28 -27.68
N MET A 90 8.19 -21.86 -26.70
CA MET A 90 7.12 -22.70 -26.17
C MET A 90 5.97 -22.88 -27.16
N ALA A 91 5.75 -21.96 -28.09
CA ALA A 91 4.68 -22.09 -29.08
C ALA A 91 4.90 -23.27 -30.03
N VAL A 92 6.14 -23.49 -30.48
CA VAL A 92 6.47 -24.52 -31.50
C VAL A 92 6.59 -25.94 -30.94
N ARG A 93 6.58 -26.10 -29.61
CA ARG A 93 6.60 -27.43 -28.98
C ARG A 93 5.31 -28.20 -29.29
N PRO A 94 5.35 -29.54 -29.33
CA PRO A 94 4.15 -30.36 -29.48
C PRO A 94 3.06 -29.96 -28.48
N ALA A 95 1.82 -29.85 -28.96
CA ALA A 95 0.65 -29.52 -28.16
C ALA A 95 -0.58 -30.19 -28.77
N ALA A 96 -1.60 -30.46 -27.96
CA ALA A 96 -2.84 -31.09 -28.42
C ALA A 96 -3.57 -30.31 -29.54
N SER A 97 -3.44 -28.98 -29.56
CA SER A 97 -4.01 -28.12 -30.60
C SER A 97 -3.21 -26.82 -30.74
N LYS A 98 -3.41 -26.09 -31.85
CA LYS A 98 -2.85 -24.74 -32.00
C LYS A 98 -3.38 -23.78 -30.92
N GLU A 99 -4.64 -23.93 -30.49
CA GLU A 99 -5.21 -23.14 -29.38
C GLU A 99 -4.44 -23.38 -28.09
N ARG A 100 -4.15 -24.66 -27.76
CA ARG A 100 -3.38 -25.04 -26.57
C ARG A 100 -1.95 -24.53 -26.64
N ALA A 101 -1.33 -24.57 -27.83
CA ALA A 101 0.02 -24.03 -28.05
C ALA A 101 0.08 -22.52 -27.80
N VAL A 102 -0.90 -21.75 -28.32
CA VAL A 102 -1.00 -20.31 -28.07
C VAL A 102 -1.25 -20.03 -26.59
N GLU A 103 -2.20 -20.74 -25.97
CA GLU A 103 -2.52 -20.59 -24.56
C GLU A 103 -1.28 -20.82 -23.67
N ARG A 104 -0.56 -21.93 -23.88
CA ARG A 104 0.69 -22.24 -23.16
C ARG A 104 1.70 -21.11 -23.31
N ALA A 105 1.98 -20.68 -24.54
CA ALA A 105 2.99 -19.66 -24.81
C ALA A 105 2.67 -18.32 -24.16
N VAL A 106 1.41 -17.85 -24.26
CA VAL A 106 0.98 -16.59 -23.64
C VAL A 106 1.04 -16.68 -22.12
N ARG A 107 0.62 -17.81 -21.52
CA ARG A 107 0.71 -18.01 -20.06
C ARG A 107 2.14 -18.03 -19.56
N VAL A 108 3.06 -18.70 -20.28
CA VAL A 108 4.49 -18.72 -19.94
C VAL A 108 5.08 -17.32 -20.00
N GLY A 109 4.81 -16.58 -21.09
CA GLY A 109 5.29 -15.20 -21.22
C GLY A 109 4.73 -14.30 -20.12
N LEU A 110 3.43 -14.39 -19.82
CA LEU A 110 2.82 -13.63 -18.74
C LEU A 110 3.38 -14.02 -17.36
N ALA A 111 3.70 -15.30 -17.13
CA ALA A 111 4.32 -15.76 -15.89
C ALA A 111 5.73 -15.19 -15.71
N ILE A 112 6.53 -15.13 -16.77
CA ILE A 112 7.86 -14.49 -16.73
C ILE A 112 7.72 -12.99 -16.42
N LEU A 113 6.79 -12.29 -17.08
CA LEU A 113 6.55 -10.86 -16.87
C LEU A 113 6.06 -10.52 -15.46
N THR A 114 5.39 -11.47 -14.81
CA THR A 114 4.82 -11.33 -13.46
C THR A 114 5.64 -12.08 -12.41
N GLU A 115 6.90 -12.41 -12.74
CA GLU A 115 7.88 -13.08 -11.88
C GLU A 115 7.44 -14.45 -11.33
N GLY A 116 6.38 -15.03 -11.88
CA GLY A 116 5.77 -16.26 -11.37
C GLY A 116 5.19 -16.07 -9.96
N ILE A 117 4.74 -14.85 -9.62
CA ILE A 117 4.18 -14.53 -8.29
C ILE A 117 2.72 -14.14 -8.38
N LEU A 118 2.29 -13.47 -9.45
CA LEU A 118 0.91 -13.00 -9.62
C LEU A 118 0.01 -14.10 -10.20
N VAL A 119 -1.29 -14.03 -9.93
CA VAL A 119 -2.27 -14.99 -10.46
C VAL A 119 -2.64 -14.79 -11.93
N ALA A 120 -2.27 -13.65 -12.52
CA ALA A 120 -2.65 -13.31 -13.89
C ALA A 120 -2.37 -14.40 -14.94
N PRO A 121 -1.24 -15.15 -14.90
CA PRO A 121 -0.99 -16.27 -15.81
C PRO A 121 -1.94 -17.46 -15.63
N LEU A 122 -2.58 -17.58 -14.46
CA LEU A 122 -3.49 -18.66 -14.13
C LEU A 122 -4.95 -18.26 -14.38
N GLU A 123 -5.38 -17.13 -13.84
CA GLU A 123 -6.79 -16.71 -13.85
C GLU A 123 -7.07 -15.47 -14.72
N GLY A 124 -6.05 -14.67 -15.05
CA GLY A 124 -6.21 -13.44 -15.83
C GLY A 124 -6.51 -13.72 -17.29
N LEU A 125 -5.86 -14.73 -17.88
CA LEU A 125 -6.20 -15.26 -19.20
C LEU A 125 -7.25 -16.37 -19.05
N ALA A 126 -8.47 -16.06 -19.45
CA ALA A 126 -9.65 -16.92 -19.33
C ALA A 126 -9.53 -18.17 -20.19
N THR A 127 -9.48 -17.93 -21.50
CA THR A 127 -9.46 -18.93 -22.57
C THR A 127 -8.82 -18.32 -23.79
N VAL A 128 -8.17 -19.16 -24.60
CA VAL A 128 -7.68 -18.77 -25.94
C VAL A 128 -8.45 -19.59 -26.97
N LYS A 129 -9.00 -18.92 -27.98
CA LYS A 129 -9.68 -19.56 -29.11
C LYS A 129 -9.06 -19.14 -30.43
N ILE A 130 -9.12 -20.00 -31.44
CA ILE A 130 -8.79 -19.65 -32.83
C ILE A 130 -10.10 -19.52 -33.60
N LYS A 131 -10.44 -18.29 -33.97
CA LYS A 131 -11.68 -17.95 -34.70
C LYS A 131 -11.38 -17.61 -36.16
N ARG A 132 -12.42 -17.34 -36.95
CA ARG A 132 -12.29 -17.01 -38.38
C ARG A 132 -12.82 -15.60 -38.70
N ASN A 133 -12.05 -14.90 -39.53
CA ASN A 133 -12.43 -13.64 -40.14
C ASN A 133 -13.55 -13.83 -41.18
N ARG A 134 -14.13 -12.74 -41.68
CA ARG A 134 -15.17 -12.80 -42.73
C ARG A 134 -14.62 -13.40 -44.04
N ASP A 135 -13.33 -13.18 -44.30
CA ASP A 135 -12.58 -13.75 -45.43
C ASP A 135 -12.16 -15.23 -45.23
N GLY A 136 -12.53 -15.84 -44.10
CA GLY A 136 -12.19 -17.22 -43.77
C GLY A 136 -10.81 -17.43 -43.15
N SER A 137 -9.96 -16.39 -43.09
CA SER A 137 -8.63 -16.48 -42.44
C SER A 137 -8.78 -16.69 -40.92
N SER A 138 -7.86 -17.46 -40.33
CA SER A 138 -7.88 -17.73 -38.88
C SER A 138 -7.19 -16.60 -38.10
N TYR A 139 -7.65 -16.33 -36.88
CA TYR A 139 -7.02 -15.38 -35.96
C TYR A 139 -7.11 -15.87 -34.50
N VAL A 140 -6.28 -15.30 -33.62
CA VAL A 140 -6.28 -15.60 -32.18
C VAL A 140 -7.25 -14.66 -31.44
N ASP A 141 -8.11 -15.25 -30.60
CA ASP A 141 -9.00 -14.55 -29.67
C ASP A 141 -8.57 -14.84 -28.22
N LEU A 142 -8.15 -13.78 -27.52
CA LEU A 142 -7.77 -13.81 -26.11
C LEU A 142 -8.94 -13.32 -25.26
N SER A 143 -9.55 -14.23 -24.51
CA SER A 143 -10.54 -13.86 -23.50
C SER A 143 -9.83 -13.56 -22.17
N TYR A 144 -10.04 -12.37 -21.61
CA TYR A 144 -9.50 -11.95 -20.33
C TYR A 144 -10.56 -11.93 -19.22
N ALA A 145 -10.10 -12.10 -17.99
CA ALA A 145 -10.90 -12.03 -16.77
C ALA A 145 -10.45 -10.87 -15.88
N GLY A 146 -11.27 -10.47 -14.91
CA GLY A 146 -10.94 -9.41 -13.94
C GLY A 146 -9.57 -9.54 -13.25
N PRO A 147 -9.11 -10.75 -12.85
CA PRO A 147 -7.79 -10.95 -12.27
C PRO A 147 -6.60 -10.49 -13.12
N ILE A 148 -6.77 -10.23 -14.43
CA ILE A 148 -5.72 -9.63 -15.28
C ILE A 148 -5.25 -8.26 -14.77
N ARG A 149 -6.05 -7.57 -13.95
CA ARG A 149 -5.66 -6.34 -13.26
C ARG A 149 -4.36 -6.51 -12.47
N SER A 150 -4.15 -7.69 -11.87
CA SER A 150 -2.96 -7.99 -11.07
C SER A 150 -1.65 -7.97 -11.88
N ALA A 151 -1.67 -8.29 -13.17
CA ALA A 151 -0.47 -8.20 -14.03
C ALA A 151 0.03 -6.77 -14.25
N GLY A 152 -0.80 -5.76 -13.93
CA GLY A 152 -0.56 -4.37 -14.28
C GLY A 152 -0.62 -4.11 -15.80
N GLY A 153 -0.60 -2.83 -16.16
CA GLY A 153 -0.72 -2.42 -17.57
C GLY A 153 0.38 -2.98 -18.48
N THR A 154 1.60 -3.17 -17.97
CA THR A 154 2.70 -3.73 -18.79
C THR A 154 2.48 -5.20 -19.11
N GLY A 155 2.06 -6.02 -18.14
CA GLY A 155 1.74 -7.42 -18.39
C GLY A 155 0.52 -7.59 -19.31
N GLN A 156 -0.50 -6.74 -19.16
CA GLN A 156 -1.67 -6.67 -20.04
C GLN A 156 -1.32 -6.34 -21.49
N ALA A 157 -0.47 -5.33 -21.70
CA ALA A 157 -0.06 -4.92 -23.04
C ALA A 157 0.82 -5.99 -23.69
N LEU A 158 1.80 -6.52 -22.96
CA LEU A 158 2.74 -7.50 -23.50
C LEU A 158 2.10 -8.87 -23.72
N SER A 159 1.03 -9.25 -23.02
CA SER A 159 0.31 -10.49 -23.34
C SER A 159 -0.31 -10.45 -24.75
N VAL A 160 -0.78 -9.27 -25.20
CA VAL A 160 -1.26 -9.06 -26.57
C VAL A 160 -0.11 -9.15 -27.58
N LEU A 161 1.03 -8.51 -27.28
CA LEU A 161 2.22 -8.57 -28.13
C LEU A 161 2.77 -10.00 -28.26
N ILE A 162 2.87 -10.73 -27.14
CA ILE A 162 3.30 -12.14 -27.12
C ILE A 162 2.37 -12.99 -27.98
N ALA A 163 1.05 -12.82 -27.86
CA ALA A 163 0.11 -13.55 -28.69
C ALA A 163 0.27 -13.24 -30.19
N ASP A 164 0.60 -12.00 -30.56
CA ASP A 164 0.89 -11.64 -31.95
C ASP A 164 2.20 -12.27 -32.48
N VAL A 165 3.24 -12.35 -31.66
CA VAL A 165 4.48 -13.06 -32.02
C VAL A 165 4.20 -14.55 -32.21
N VAL A 166 3.49 -15.15 -31.26
CA VAL A 166 3.16 -16.59 -31.24
C VAL A 166 2.26 -16.97 -32.41
N ARG A 167 1.24 -16.17 -32.73
CA ARG A 167 0.31 -16.47 -33.82
C ARG A 167 1.00 -16.43 -35.18
N ARG A 168 1.98 -15.54 -35.38
CA ARG A 168 2.82 -15.52 -36.60
C ARG A 168 3.65 -16.80 -36.72
N GLU A 169 4.28 -17.21 -35.63
CA GLU A 169 5.10 -18.44 -35.59
C GLU A 169 4.29 -19.70 -35.93
N LEU A 170 3.02 -19.73 -35.53
CA LEU A 170 2.09 -20.84 -35.80
C LEU A 170 1.35 -20.73 -37.15
N GLY A 171 1.66 -19.71 -37.96
CA GLY A 171 1.03 -19.46 -39.25
C GLY A 171 -0.46 -19.10 -39.16
N ILE A 172 -0.87 -18.41 -38.08
CA ILE A 172 -2.23 -17.92 -37.87
C ILE A 172 -2.34 -16.48 -38.39
N GLY A 173 -3.43 -16.18 -39.09
CA GLY A 173 -3.68 -14.87 -39.70
C GLY A 173 -3.94 -13.75 -38.69
N ARG A 174 -4.08 -12.52 -39.21
CA ARG A 174 -4.34 -11.30 -38.43
C ARG A 174 -5.83 -11.18 -38.12
N TYR A 175 -6.18 -10.72 -36.92
CA TYR A 175 -7.55 -10.35 -36.59
C TYR A 175 -8.03 -9.16 -37.43
N GLN A 176 -9.25 -9.26 -37.97
CA GLN A 176 -9.93 -8.17 -38.69
C GLN A 176 -11.24 -7.83 -37.94
N PRO A 177 -11.24 -6.77 -37.10
CA PRO A 177 -12.41 -6.36 -36.34
C PRO A 177 -13.52 -5.85 -37.26
N ALA A 178 -14.75 -6.25 -36.97
CA ALA A 178 -15.93 -5.62 -37.54
C ALA A 178 -16.18 -4.26 -36.87
N ARG A 179 -16.83 -3.33 -37.57
CA ARG A 179 -17.12 -1.99 -37.06
C ARG A 179 -17.90 -2.05 -35.74
N GLU A 180 -18.87 -2.95 -35.67
CA GLU A 180 -19.72 -3.16 -34.50
C GLU A 180 -18.92 -3.60 -33.27
N GLU A 181 -17.84 -4.36 -33.46
CA GLU A 181 -16.94 -4.80 -32.37
C GLU A 181 -16.13 -3.62 -31.81
N VAL A 182 -15.74 -2.67 -32.67
CA VAL A 182 -15.03 -1.44 -32.27
C VAL A 182 -15.96 -0.49 -31.53
N GLU A 183 -17.15 -0.24 -32.07
CA GLU A 183 -18.14 0.64 -31.44
C GLU A 183 -18.63 0.09 -30.10
N ARG A 184 -18.70 -1.24 -29.96
CA ARG A 184 -18.98 -1.86 -28.67
C ARG A 184 -17.96 -1.51 -27.59
N PHE A 185 -16.67 -1.38 -27.91
CA PHE A 185 -15.67 -0.95 -26.93
C PHE A 185 -15.85 0.52 -26.51
N LYS A 186 -16.33 1.39 -27.40
CA LYS A 186 -16.68 2.78 -27.08
C LYS A 186 -17.86 2.85 -26.12
N GLU A 187 -18.75 1.86 -26.13
CA GLU A 187 -19.83 1.73 -25.13
C GLU A 187 -19.33 1.09 -23.82
N GLU A 188 -18.57 -0.01 -23.90
CA GLU A 188 -18.15 -0.79 -22.74
C GLU A 188 -17.18 -0.04 -21.82
N ILE A 189 -16.21 0.70 -22.35
CA ILE A 189 -15.17 1.35 -21.53
C ILE A 189 -15.74 2.46 -20.63
N PRO A 190 -16.58 3.39 -21.14
CA PRO A 190 -17.25 4.38 -20.30
C PRO A 190 -18.20 3.77 -19.28
N LEU A 191 -18.95 2.71 -19.64
CA LEU A 191 -19.82 2.00 -18.70
C LEU A 191 -18.99 1.30 -17.62
N TYR A 192 -17.88 0.67 -17.99
CA TYR A 192 -16.97 0.03 -17.04
C TYR A 192 -16.40 1.04 -16.06
N LYS A 193 -16.02 2.25 -16.51
CA LYS A 193 -15.54 3.36 -15.67
C LYS A 193 -16.54 3.75 -14.57
N GLN A 194 -17.84 3.64 -14.84
CA GLN A 194 -18.88 3.96 -13.86
C GLN A 194 -18.96 2.92 -12.73
N VAL A 195 -18.55 1.67 -13.01
CA VAL A 195 -18.61 0.56 -12.06
C VAL A 195 -17.26 0.33 -11.37
N GLN A 196 -16.16 0.53 -12.09
CA GLN A 196 -14.80 0.25 -11.66
C GLN A 196 -13.84 1.37 -12.07
N HIS A 197 -12.84 1.65 -11.23
CA HIS A 197 -11.82 2.64 -11.55
C HIS A 197 -10.86 2.10 -12.63
N LEU A 198 -10.62 2.92 -13.66
CA LEU A 198 -9.59 2.79 -14.70
C LEU A 198 -8.46 3.79 -14.44
N GLN A 199 -7.21 3.37 -14.64
CA GLN A 199 -6.05 4.28 -14.51
C GLN A 199 -5.99 5.27 -15.67
N TYR A 200 -6.39 4.84 -16.86
CA TYR A 200 -6.51 5.66 -18.05
C TYR A 200 -7.91 5.53 -18.65
N THR A 201 -8.51 6.63 -19.06
CA THR A 201 -9.77 6.59 -19.82
C THR A 201 -9.47 7.02 -21.25
N PRO A 202 -9.35 6.07 -22.20
CA PRO A 202 -9.10 6.45 -23.59
C PRO A 202 -10.33 7.12 -24.21
N SER A 203 -10.10 8.05 -25.14
CA SER A 203 -11.14 8.66 -25.97
C SER A 203 -11.64 7.69 -27.04
N ASP A 204 -12.78 8.02 -27.64
CA ASP A 204 -13.36 7.20 -28.73
C ASP A 204 -12.41 7.05 -29.93
N GLU A 205 -11.62 8.09 -30.24
CA GLU A 205 -10.62 8.05 -31.30
C GLU A 205 -9.46 7.12 -30.95
N GLU A 206 -8.99 7.18 -29.70
CA GLU A 206 -7.93 6.30 -29.20
C GLU A 206 -8.38 4.83 -29.20
N ILE A 207 -9.61 4.56 -28.75
CA ILE A 207 -10.23 3.24 -28.79
C ILE A 207 -10.31 2.76 -30.24
N SER A 208 -10.82 3.59 -31.15
CA SER A 208 -10.89 3.24 -32.57
C SER A 208 -9.53 2.93 -33.17
N LEU A 209 -8.50 3.73 -32.90
CA LEU A 209 -7.16 3.52 -33.43
C LEU A 209 -6.55 2.21 -32.94
N ILE A 210 -6.62 1.93 -31.64
CA ILE A 210 -6.03 0.73 -31.04
C ILE A 210 -6.80 -0.53 -31.44
N VAL A 211 -8.13 -0.55 -31.24
CA VAL A 211 -8.94 -1.76 -31.45
C VAL A 211 -8.99 -2.14 -32.93
N SER A 212 -9.08 -1.17 -33.85
CA SER A 212 -9.18 -1.46 -35.29
C SER A 212 -7.90 -2.04 -35.89
N ASN A 213 -6.74 -1.76 -35.28
CA ASN A 213 -5.45 -2.17 -35.80
C ASN A 213 -4.82 -3.33 -35.03
N CYS A 214 -5.35 -3.69 -33.85
CA CYS A 214 -4.81 -4.77 -33.04
C CYS A 214 -4.81 -6.11 -33.81
N PRO A 215 -3.65 -6.78 -33.96
CA PRO A 215 -3.54 -7.99 -34.78
C PRO A 215 -4.15 -9.25 -34.15
N VAL A 216 -4.53 -9.18 -32.87
CA VAL A 216 -5.13 -10.24 -32.06
C VAL A 216 -6.45 -9.71 -31.49
N ALA A 217 -7.49 -10.55 -31.42
CA ALA A 217 -8.75 -10.12 -30.81
C ALA A 217 -8.63 -10.08 -29.29
N ILE A 218 -8.97 -8.92 -28.70
CA ILE A 218 -9.06 -8.73 -27.26
C ILE A 218 -10.51 -8.89 -26.86
N ASN A 219 -10.78 -9.89 -26.02
CA ASN A 219 -12.12 -10.27 -25.60
C ASN A 219 -12.14 -10.55 -24.09
N GLY A 220 -13.28 -10.95 -23.55
CA GLY A 220 -13.38 -11.27 -22.14
C GLY A 220 -14.72 -11.86 -21.75
N GLU A 221 -14.80 -12.34 -20.52
CA GLU A 221 -16.07 -12.72 -19.91
C GLU A 221 -16.86 -11.50 -19.46
N GLY A 222 -18.18 -11.64 -19.37
CA GLY A 222 -19.05 -10.62 -18.78
C GLY A 222 -18.83 -10.54 -17.27
N THR A 223 -17.94 -9.66 -16.82
CA THR A 223 -17.53 -9.56 -15.41
C THR A 223 -18.51 -8.73 -14.59
N GLU A 224 -19.13 -7.70 -15.18
CA GLU A 224 -20.07 -6.82 -14.48
C GLU A 224 -21.52 -7.20 -14.80
N ASP A 225 -22.45 -7.01 -13.86
CA ASP A 225 -23.88 -7.32 -14.08
C ASP A 225 -24.56 -6.35 -15.06
N ALA A 226 -23.95 -5.20 -15.33
CA ALA A 226 -24.44 -4.24 -16.31
C ALA A 226 -24.37 -4.79 -17.74
N GLU A 227 -25.44 -4.56 -18.51
CA GLU A 227 -25.56 -4.95 -19.91
C GLU A 227 -25.32 -3.78 -20.87
N ILE A 228 -24.83 -4.09 -22.06
CA ILE A 228 -24.74 -3.16 -23.17
C ILE A 228 -26.12 -2.97 -23.85
N SER A 229 -26.31 -1.79 -24.42
CA SER A 229 -27.58 -1.33 -25.00
C SER A 229 -27.55 -1.34 -26.53
N GLY A 230 -26.46 -0.85 -27.16
CA GLY A 230 -26.40 -0.64 -28.61
C GLY A 230 -25.95 -1.88 -29.39
N PHE A 231 -24.85 -2.49 -28.98
CA PHE A 231 -24.15 -3.51 -29.78
C PHE A 231 -24.32 -4.94 -29.25
N ARG A 232 -25.57 -5.35 -29.03
CA ARG A 232 -25.93 -6.68 -28.47
C ARG A 232 -25.80 -7.81 -29.50
N ASP A 233 -25.61 -9.02 -29.00
CA ASP A 233 -25.66 -10.28 -29.74
C ASP A 233 -24.69 -10.35 -30.95
N LEU A 234 -23.52 -9.73 -30.81
CA LEU A 234 -22.50 -9.76 -31.84
C LEU A 234 -21.98 -11.20 -32.05
N PRO A 235 -21.88 -11.71 -33.30
CA PRO A 235 -21.61 -13.12 -33.58
C PRO A 235 -20.35 -13.71 -32.94
N ARG A 236 -19.35 -12.87 -32.67
CA ARG A 236 -18.05 -13.29 -32.12
C ARG A 236 -17.91 -13.05 -30.62
N ILE A 237 -18.89 -12.41 -29.99
CA ILE A 237 -18.84 -12.06 -28.56
C ILE A 237 -19.98 -12.77 -27.83
N GLU A 238 -19.61 -13.64 -26.89
CA GLU A 238 -20.52 -14.62 -26.26
C GLU A 238 -21.40 -14.01 -25.15
N THR A 239 -21.32 -12.70 -24.90
CA THR A 239 -22.01 -12.03 -23.81
C THR A 239 -22.46 -10.62 -24.18
N ASN A 240 -23.56 -10.17 -23.58
CA ASN A 240 -24.04 -8.78 -23.61
C ASN A 240 -23.72 -8.01 -22.32
N ARG A 241 -22.92 -8.60 -21.43
CA ARG A 241 -22.43 -7.94 -20.22
C ARG A 241 -21.09 -7.26 -20.49
N ILE A 242 -20.74 -6.28 -19.66
CA ILE A 242 -19.46 -5.58 -19.75
C ILE A 242 -18.30 -6.54 -19.52
N ARG A 243 -17.32 -6.52 -20.42
CA ARG A 243 -16.13 -7.37 -20.37
C ARG A 243 -14.96 -6.65 -19.69
N GLY A 244 -15.00 -6.56 -18.37
CA GLY A 244 -14.04 -5.76 -17.60
C GLY A 244 -12.57 -6.12 -17.84
N GLY A 245 -12.24 -7.40 -18.03
CA GLY A 245 -10.89 -7.85 -18.40
C GLY A 245 -10.41 -7.26 -19.73
N ALA A 246 -11.29 -7.20 -20.73
CA ALA A 246 -10.98 -6.61 -22.03
C ALA A 246 -10.84 -5.07 -21.93
N CYS A 247 -11.74 -4.41 -21.19
CA CYS A 247 -11.67 -2.97 -20.93
C CYS A 247 -10.33 -2.57 -20.29
N LEU A 248 -9.85 -3.35 -19.31
CA LEU A 248 -8.55 -3.14 -18.65
C LEU A 248 -7.38 -3.27 -19.64
N VAL A 249 -7.35 -4.35 -20.43
CA VAL A 249 -6.26 -4.59 -21.39
C VAL A 249 -6.19 -3.48 -22.44
N ILE A 250 -7.33 -2.95 -22.91
CA ILE A 250 -7.34 -1.81 -23.83
C ILE A 250 -6.88 -0.52 -23.14
N ALA A 251 -7.53 -0.14 -22.05
CA ALA A 251 -7.33 1.16 -21.41
C ALA A 251 -6.01 1.25 -20.63
N ASP A 252 -5.83 0.39 -19.63
CA ASP A 252 -4.67 0.40 -18.73
C ASP A 252 -3.45 -0.33 -19.32
N GLY A 253 -3.67 -1.20 -20.32
CA GLY A 253 -2.64 -1.89 -21.07
C GLY A 253 -2.22 -1.15 -22.33
N MET A 254 -2.94 -1.37 -23.43
CA MET A 254 -2.57 -0.94 -24.78
C MET A 254 -2.42 0.59 -24.90
N CYS A 255 -3.38 1.37 -24.39
CA CYS A 255 -3.33 2.83 -24.44
C CYS A 255 -2.33 3.42 -23.45
N LEU A 256 -2.47 3.10 -22.15
CA LEU A 256 -1.63 3.67 -21.10
C LEU A 256 -0.14 3.26 -21.22
N LYS A 257 0.14 2.03 -21.67
CA LYS A 257 1.52 1.50 -21.79
C LYS A 257 2.02 1.40 -23.23
N ALA A 258 1.39 2.13 -24.17
CA ALA A 258 1.87 2.28 -25.54
C ALA A 258 3.38 2.58 -25.68
N PRO A 259 4.01 3.47 -24.88
CA PRO A 259 5.46 3.73 -24.97
C PRO A 259 6.33 2.48 -24.75
N LYS A 260 5.92 1.60 -23.82
CA LYS A 260 6.64 0.35 -23.58
C LYS A 260 6.47 -0.63 -24.73
N ILE A 261 5.28 -0.71 -25.33
CA ILE A 261 5.05 -1.55 -26.51
C ILE A 261 5.94 -1.10 -27.66
N GLN A 262 5.94 0.20 -27.96
CA GLN A 262 6.76 0.81 -29.02
C GLN A 262 8.25 0.47 -28.86
N LYS A 263 8.79 0.59 -27.63
CA LYS A 263 10.18 0.25 -27.32
C LYS A 263 10.53 -1.19 -27.74
N HIS A 264 9.71 -2.17 -27.35
CA HIS A 264 9.99 -3.58 -27.63
C HIS A 264 9.73 -3.96 -29.09
N VAL A 265 8.68 -3.40 -29.70
CA VAL A 265 8.38 -3.56 -31.14
C VAL A 265 9.56 -3.09 -31.99
N ARG A 266 10.11 -1.90 -31.70
CA ARG A 266 11.28 -1.36 -32.43
C ARG A 266 12.55 -2.19 -32.18
N LYS A 267 12.82 -2.55 -30.93
CA LYS A 267 14.03 -3.32 -30.54
C LYS A 267 14.05 -4.71 -31.16
N LEU A 268 12.90 -5.41 -31.16
CA LEU A 268 12.73 -6.75 -31.73
C LEU A 268 12.37 -6.74 -33.22
N ARG A 269 12.19 -5.55 -33.82
CA ARG A 269 11.82 -5.35 -35.24
C ARG A 269 10.55 -6.13 -35.61
N ILE A 270 9.48 -5.92 -34.85
CA ILE A 270 8.18 -6.57 -35.07
C ILE A 270 7.32 -5.67 -35.98
N ASP A 271 7.10 -6.06 -37.23
CA ASP A 271 6.28 -5.28 -38.17
C ASP A 271 4.78 -5.30 -37.81
N GLY A 272 3.97 -4.36 -38.30
CA GLY A 272 2.50 -4.37 -38.17
C GLY A 272 1.96 -3.71 -36.89
N TRP A 273 2.82 -2.96 -36.19
CA TRP A 273 2.52 -2.20 -34.97
C TRP A 273 2.70 -0.68 -35.14
N GLU A 274 2.77 -0.19 -36.38
CA GLU A 274 2.95 1.23 -36.74
C GLU A 274 1.81 2.12 -36.21
N PHE A 275 0.65 1.54 -35.92
CA PHE A 275 -0.47 2.24 -35.29
C PHE A 275 -0.15 2.71 -33.86
N ILE A 276 0.80 2.08 -33.16
CA ILE A 276 1.29 2.56 -31.86
C ILE A 276 2.17 3.79 -32.05
N ASP A 277 2.97 3.85 -33.12
CA ASP A 277 3.71 5.07 -33.46
C ASP A 277 2.74 6.22 -33.75
N ALA A 278 1.72 5.99 -34.58
CA ALA A 278 0.67 6.97 -34.86
C ALA A 278 -0.12 7.39 -33.60
N TYR A 279 -0.36 6.46 -32.67
CA TYR A 279 -0.98 6.78 -31.38
C TYR A 279 -0.09 7.71 -30.54
N MET A 280 1.22 7.42 -30.47
CA MET A 280 2.18 8.21 -29.71
C MET A 280 2.39 9.61 -30.31
N GLU A 281 2.47 9.73 -31.64
CA GLU A 281 2.58 11.03 -32.32
C GLU A 281 1.38 11.94 -32.02
N LYS A 282 0.16 11.38 -32.04
CA LYS A 282 -1.05 12.12 -31.65
C LYS A 282 -1.08 12.50 -30.18
N LYS A 283 -0.58 11.64 -29.29
CA LYS A 283 -0.55 11.87 -27.85
C LYS A 283 0.47 12.93 -27.44
N ASN A 284 1.65 12.93 -28.05
CA ASN A 284 2.71 13.90 -27.81
C ASN A 284 2.45 15.27 -28.47
N ALA A 285 1.43 15.39 -29.32
CA ALA A 285 0.98 16.67 -29.88
C ALA A 285 0.02 17.45 -28.95
N GLY A 286 -0.25 16.94 -27.74
CA GLY A 286 -0.93 17.66 -26.67
C GLY A 286 0.01 18.65 -25.95
N PRO A 287 -0.52 19.61 -25.17
CA PRO A 287 0.31 20.63 -24.53
C PRO A 287 1.24 19.99 -23.49
N ASP A 288 2.54 20.05 -23.73
CA ASP A 288 3.58 19.72 -22.75
C ASP A 288 3.59 20.81 -21.65
N ASP A 289 3.19 20.45 -20.43
CA ASP A 289 3.32 21.26 -19.21
C ASP A 289 4.78 21.34 -18.74
N VAL A 290 5.68 21.83 -19.59
CA VAL A 290 7.03 22.23 -19.17
C VAL A 290 7.44 23.49 -19.94
N THR A 291 7.14 24.66 -19.39
CA THR A 291 7.79 25.91 -19.79
C THR A 291 9.15 25.99 -19.11
N GLU A 292 10.23 26.06 -19.90
CA GLU A 292 11.62 26.09 -19.43
C GLU A 292 11.97 27.28 -18.49
N ASP A 293 11.07 28.25 -18.29
CA ASP A 293 11.30 29.47 -17.51
C ASP A 293 10.46 29.60 -16.22
N SER A 294 9.59 28.63 -15.88
CA SER A 294 8.76 28.67 -14.66
C SER A 294 8.69 27.28 -14.02
N GLY A 295 8.98 27.17 -12.72
CA GLY A 295 9.09 25.91 -11.98
C GLY A 295 7.87 24.97 -12.06
N VAL A 296 7.95 23.82 -11.40
CA VAL A 296 6.89 22.79 -11.48
C VAL A 296 5.61 23.24 -10.76
N GLU A 297 4.52 23.37 -11.51
CA GLU A 297 3.21 23.80 -10.99
C GLU A 297 2.66 22.93 -9.84
N PRO A 298 1.88 23.51 -8.90
CA PRO A 298 1.22 22.75 -7.83
C PRO A 298 0.18 21.76 -8.36
N SER A 299 0.09 20.57 -7.74
CA SER A 299 -0.87 19.53 -8.16
C SER A 299 -1.95 19.27 -7.11
N GLU A 300 -3.23 19.39 -7.49
CA GLU A 300 -4.36 19.10 -6.61
C GLU A 300 -4.80 17.62 -6.61
N VAL A 301 -4.21 16.77 -7.45
CA VAL A 301 -4.71 15.40 -7.68
C VAL A 301 -4.79 14.58 -6.38
N PHE A 302 -3.84 14.78 -5.45
CA PHE A 302 -3.82 14.05 -4.20
C PHE A 302 -5.00 14.42 -3.28
N ILE A 303 -5.45 15.68 -3.26
CA ILE A 303 -6.55 16.18 -2.41
C ILE A 303 -7.95 16.02 -3.01
N GLN A 304 -8.14 15.76 -4.31
CA GLN A 304 -9.48 15.72 -4.91
C GLN A 304 -10.47 14.78 -4.20
N ASN A 305 -10.03 13.57 -3.84
CA ASN A 305 -10.90 12.54 -3.25
C ASN A 305 -10.75 12.46 -1.72
N ILE A 306 -11.15 13.53 -1.00
CA ILE A 306 -11.15 13.56 0.47
C ILE A 306 -12.27 12.68 1.01
N VAL A 307 -11.94 11.86 2.00
CA VAL A 307 -12.91 11.09 2.77
C VAL A 307 -12.98 11.68 4.17
N ALA A 308 -14.18 11.75 4.72
CA ALA A 308 -14.38 12.27 6.07
C ALA A 308 -13.64 11.44 7.12
N GLY A 309 -13.19 12.11 8.18
CA GLY A 309 -12.32 11.59 9.23
C GLY A 309 -10.85 11.53 8.85
N ARG A 310 -10.44 11.91 7.63
CA ARG A 310 -9.05 11.83 7.18
C ARG A 310 -8.50 13.24 6.92
N PRO A 311 -7.68 13.79 7.82
CA PRO A 311 -7.25 15.18 7.74
C PRO A 311 -6.39 15.46 6.50
N VAL A 312 -6.57 16.66 5.95
CA VAL A 312 -5.60 17.27 5.05
C VAL A 312 -4.54 17.91 5.92
N LEU A 313 -3.28 17.59 5.63
CA LEU A 313 -2.15 18.13 6.39
C LEU A 313 -1.69 19.44 5.75
N CYS A 314 -1.61 19.48 4.42
CA CYS A 314 -1.13 20.64 3.68
C CYS A 314 -1.72 20.68 2.27
N HIS A 315 -2.15 21.87 1.83
CA HIS A 315 -2.49 22.13 0.42
C HIS A 315 -1.24 22.11 -0.48
N PRO A 316 -1.42 21.97 -1.82
CA PRO A 316 -0.31 21.88 -2.75
C PRO A 316 0.63 23.09 -2.62
N SER A 317 1.93 22.84 -2.45
CA SER A 317 2.98 23.87 -2.45
C SER A 317 2.75 25.09 -1.53
N ARG A 318 1.98 24.95 -0.44
CA ARG A 318 1.58 26.07 0.43
C ARG A 318 2.57 26.33 1.57
N ALA A 319 2.84 27.60 1.86
CA ALA A 319 3.67 28.02 3.00
C ALA A 319 3.12 27.51 4.35
N GLY A 320 4.03 27.10 5.25
CA GLY A 320 3.70 26.36 6.48
C GLY A 320 3.46 24.85 6.29
N GLY A 321 3.50 24.37 5.04
CA GLY A 321 3.43 22.95 4.71
C GLY A 321 4.66 22.13 5.09
N LEU A 322 4.67 20.87 4.70
CA LEU A 322 5.81 19.97 4.90
C LEU A 322 6.98 20.35 3.99
N ARG A 323 8.14 20.65 4.57
CA ARG A 323 9.30 21.14 3.84
C ARG A 323 10.09 19.95 3.28
N LEU A 324 10.35 19.93 1.98
CA LEU A 324 11.10 18.84 1.35
C LEU A 324 12.53 18.82 1.87
N ARG A 325 12.96 17.69 2.46
CA ARG A 325 14.37 17.41 2.76
C ARG A 325 14.78 16.12 2.07
N TYR A 326 15.90 16.16 1.35
CA TYR A 326 16.46 14.96 0.74
C TYR A 326 17.13 14.11 1.81
N GLY A 327 16.67 12.87 1.97
CA GLY A 327 17.34 11.94 2.84
C GLY A 327 16.60 10.62 2.99
N ARG A 328 17.26 9.69 3.69
CA ARG A 328 16.79 8.34 3.90
C ARG A 328 17.22 7.87 5.27
N THR A 329 16.29 7.35 6.05
CA THR A 329 16.57 6.67 7.31
C THR A 329 16.74 5.17 7.07
N ARG A 330 17.04 4.43 8.14
CA ARG A 330 16.99 2.97 8.15
C ARG A 330 15.61 2.41 7.74
N ALA A 331 14.54 3.19 7.91
CA ALA A 331 13.14 2.80 7.73
C ALA A 331 12.41 3.52 6.57
N THR A 332 13.13 4.19 5.66
CA THR A 332 12.52 4.82 4.46
C THR A 332 13.07 4.32 3.14
N GLY A 333 12.40 4.73 2.04
CA GLY A 333 12.57 4.21 0.69
C GLY A 333 11.46 3.22 0.32
N LEU A 334 11.39 2.81 -0.95
CA LEU A 334 10.32 1.94 -1.45
C LEU A 334 8.93 2.55 -1.14
N ALA A 335 8.76 3.84 -1.43
CA ALA A 335 7.63 4.72 -1.11
C ALA A 335 7.49 5.19 0.35
N ALA A 336 8.20 4.59 1.32
CA ALA A 336 8.13 5.07 2.70
C ALA A 336 8.87 6.41 2.87
N VAL A 337 8.24 7.34 3.61
CA VAL A 337 8.75 8.69 3.91
C VAL A 337 8.89 8.89 5.42
N ALA A 338 9.64 9.90 5.84
CA ALA A 338 9.81 10.21 7.26
C ALA A 338 9.24 11.57 7.65
N LEU A 339 8.61 11.63 8.83
CA LEU A 339 8.22 12.86 9.50
C LEU A 339 8.85 12.91 10.89
N HIS A 340 8.95 14.13 11.43
CA HIS A 340 9.38 14.32 12.80
C HIS A 340 8.33 13.78 13.78
N PRO A 341 8.71 12.99 14.81
CA PRO A 341 7.76 12.47 15.80
C PRO A 341 6.95 13.56 16.51
N ALA A 342 7.53 14.74 16.73
CA ALA A 342 6.79 15.88 17.27
C ALA A 342 5.66 16.32 16.34
N THR A 343 5.90 16.39 15.03
CA THR A 343 4.86 16.71 14.04
C THR A 343 3.73 15.68 14.11
N MET A 344 4.07 14.40 14.19
CA MET A 344 3.07 13.32 14.29
C MET A 344 2.14 13.50 15.51
N HIS A 345 2.69 13.87 16.67
CA HIS A 345 1.91 14.14 17.89
C HIS A 345 1.11 15.45 17.84
N ILE A 346 1.69 16.53 17.28
CA ILE A 346 1.02 17.83 17.15
C ILE A 346 -0.17 17.77 16.17
N LEU A 347 -0.16 16.80 15.25
CA LEU A 347 -1.29 16.46 14.37
C LEU A 347 -2.34 15.55 15.08
N ASP A 348 -2.52 15.72 16.39
CA ASP A 348 -3.42 14.95 17.27
C ASP A 348 -3.32 13.42 17.10
N ASP A 349 -2.12 12.90 16.89
CA ASP A 349 -1.88 11.46 16.67
C ASP A 349 -2.66 10.86 15.48
N PHE A 350 -3.14 11.68 14.53
CA PHE A 350 -3.75 11.15 13.30
C PHE A 350 -2.73 10.41 12.43
N ILE A 351 -1.48 10.88 12.42
CA ILE A 351 -0.38 10.26 11.72
C ILE A 351 0.42 9.41 12.69
N ALA A 352 0.23 8.10 12.62
CA ALA A 352 0.99 7.11 13.39
C ALA A 352 2.05 6.43 12.53
N VAL A 353 2.93 5.66 13.17
CA VAL A 353 3.93 4.84 12.47
C VAL A 353 3.22 3.82 11.58
N GLY A 354 3.42 3.92 10.26
CA GLY A 354 2.72 3.10 9.26
C GLY A 354 1.46 3.74 8.67
N THR A 355 1.03 4.92 9.13
CA THR A 355 -0.08 5.65 8.48
C THR A 355 0.32 6.02 7.06
N GLN A 356 -0.54 5.68 6.09
CA GLN A 356 -0.39 6.09 4.70
C GLN A 356 -0.80 7.55 4.55
N ILE A 357 0.09 8.38 4.00
CA ILE A 357 -0.24 9.70 3.48
C ILE A 357 -0.25 9.68 1.96
N LYS A 358 -1.15 10.45 1.35
CA LYS A 358 -1.03 10.81 -0.07
C LYS A 358 -0.25 12.09 -0.19
N THR A 359 0.72 12.09 -1.10
CA THR A 359 1.65 13.19 -1.33
C THR A 359 1.37 13.84 -2.68
N GLU A 360 1.72 15.12 -2.78
CA GLU A 360 1.69 15.88 -4.02
C GLU A 360 2.74 15.37 -5.03
N ARG A 361 3.95 15.06 -4.55
CA ARG A 361 5.12 14.68 -5.35
C ARG A 361 6.21 14.03 -4.46
N PRO A 362 7.20 13.31 -5.03
CA PRO A 362 7.27 12.80 -6.41
C PRO A 362 6.36 11.58 -6.64
N GLY A 363 5.88 10.93 -5.57
CA GLY A 363 4.98 9.78 -5.61
C GLY A 363 3.54 10.11 -5.20
N LYS A 364 2.65 9.11 -5.36
CA LYS A 364 1.21 9.25 -5.05
C LYS A 364 0.89 9.07 -3.57
N ALA A 365 1.65 8.23 -2.88
CA ALA A 365 1.45 7.89 -1.49
C ALA A 365 2.74 7.31 -0.88
N GLY A 366 2.82 7.36 0.45
CA GLY A 366 3.90 6.76 1.22
C GLY A 366 3.45 6.47 2.65
N ALA A 367 3.93 5.37 3.22
CA ALA A 367 3.80 5.10 4.65
C ALA A 367 4.77 5.98 5.43
N VAL A 368 4.29 6.55 6.55
CA VAL A 368 5.08 7.43 7.40
C VAL A 368 5.86 6.65 8.44
N THR A 369 7.15 6.98 8.58
CA THR A 369 8.05 6.51 9.65
C THR A 369 8.66 7.70 10.40
N PRO A 370 9.16 7.50 11.63
CA PRO A 370 9.74 8.59 12.42
C PRO A 370 11.19 8.89 12.04
N CYS A 371 11.53 10.18 11.98
CA CYS A 371 12.91 10.68 11.95
C CYS A 371 13.05 11.86 12.90
N ASP A 372 13.77 11.72 14.00
CA ASP A 372 13.91 12.75 15.04
C ASP A 372 15.15 13.63 14.88
N THR A 373 15.89 13.47 13.78
CA THR A 373 17.06 14.29 13.42
C THR A 373 16.73 15.43 12.45
N ILE A 374 15.53 15.41 11.85
CA ILE A 374 15.02 16.50 10.99
C ILE A 374 14.27 17.55 11.82
N GLU A 375 13.99 18.72 11.26
CA GLU A 375 13.29 19.78 11.99
C GLU A 375 11.80 19.46 12.19
N GLY A 376 11.35 19.59 13.44
CA GLY A 376 9.95 19.47 13.85
C GLY A 376 9.09 20.69 13.52
N PRO A 377 7.85 20.75 14.04
CA PRO A 377 6.91 21.81 13.72
C PRO A 377 7.18 23.09 14.52
N LEU A 378 6.75 24.22 13.96
CA LEU A 378 6.70 25.52 14.64
C LEU A 378 5.25 25.85 15.00
N VAL A 379 5.00 26.18 16.26
CA VAL A 379 3.64 26.33 16.80
C VAL A 379 3.48 27.61 17.60
N VAL A 380 2.30 28.21 17.51
CA VAL A 380 1.87 29.30 18.38
C VAL A 380 1.02 28.70 19.49
N LEU A 381 1.41 28.94 20.74
CA LEU A 381 0.70 28.45 21.91
C LEU A 381 -0.50 29.35 22.26
N ASP A 382 -1.36 28.88 23.17
CA ASP A 382 -2.47 29.68 23.73
C ASP A 382 -1.97 30.95 24.45
N THR A 383 -0.74 30.92 24.98
CA THR A 383 -0.06 32.09 25.56
C THR A 383 0.29 33.15 24.53
N GLY A 384 0.25 32.79 23.24
CA GLY A 384 0.73 33.59 22.12
C GLY A 384 2.23 33.43 21.84
N ASP A 385 2.97 32.69 22.67
CA ASP A 385 4.38 32.38 22.41
C ASP A 385 4.52 31.57 21.12
N PHE A 386 5.50 31.93 20.28
CA PHE A 386 5.82 31.21 19.05
C PHE A 386 7.09 30.40 19.25
N VAL A 387 6.94 29.08 19.28
CA VAL A 387 7.98 28.14 19.71
C VAL A 387 8.20 27.03 18.68
N GLU A 388 9.42 26.49 18.67
CA GLU A 388 9.73 25.23 18.01
C GLU A 388 9.41 24.07 18.95
N VAL A 389 8.89 22.97 18.40
CA VAL A 389 8.68 21.72 19.15
C VAL A 389 9.78 20.71 18.80
N PRO A 390 10.81 20.57 19.65
CA PRO A 390 12.05 19.88 19.26
C PRO A 390 11.96 18.36 19.31
N ASP A 391 11.04 17.78 20.08
CA ASP A 391 10.98 16.34 20.29
C ASP A 391 9.57 15.85 20.65
N ALA A 392 9.38 14.53 20.63
CA ALA A 392 8.10 13.89 20.93
C ALA A 392 7.60 14.17 22.37
N ALA A 393 8.50 14.33 23.35
CA ALA A 393 8.12 14.59 24.73
C ALA A 393 7.59 16.03 24.90
N ALA A 394 8.22 17.00 24.25
CA ALA A 394 7.74 18.37 24.15
C ALA A 394 6.38 18.42 23.43
N ALA A 395 6.23 17.69 22.32
CA ALA A 395 4.97 17.62 21.59
C ALA A 395 3.81 17.12 22.47
N LYS A 396 4.01 16.02 23.20
CA LYS A 396 3.00 15.48 24.13
C LYS A 396 2.60 16.47 25.23
N ARG A 397 3.55 17.28 25.73
CA ARG A 397 3.25 18.32 26.73
C ARG A 397 2.52 19.51 26.13
N LEU A 398 2.82 19.87 24.89
CA LEU A 398 2.31 21.09 24.24
C LEU A 398 1.06 20.89 23.39
N ALA A 399 0.74 19.68 22.94
CA ALA A 399 -0.33 19.41 21.97
C ALA A 399 -1.68 20.03 22.35
N GLY A 400 -2.07 19.96 23.62
CA GLY A 400 -3.31 20.55 24.13
C GLY A 400 -3.30 22.08 24.31
N HIS A 401 -2.16 22.73 24.04
CA HIS A 401 -1.94 24.18 24.17
C HIS A 401 -1.57 24.85 22.84
N VAL A 402 -1.66 24.11 21.73
CA VAL A 402 -1.31 24.60 20.39
C VAL A 402 -2.53 25.27 19.79
N ARG A 403 -2.44 26.59 19.63
CA ARG A 403 -3.46 27.41 18.98
C ARG A 403 -3.32 27.40 17.46
N VAL A 404 -2.10 27.49 16.95
CA VAL A 404 -1.80 27.50 15.50
C VAL A 404 -0.57 26.64 15.23
N ILE A 405 -0.67 25.77 14.23
CA ILE A 405 0.47 25.07 13.63
C ILE A 405 0.92 25.91 12.45
N ALA A 406 1.98 26.70 12.67
CA ALA A 406 2.47 27.66 11.69
C ALA A 406 3.31 27.00 10.59
N ASP A 407 4.11 26.00 10.95
CA ASP A 407 4.89 25.19 10.03
C ASP A 407 4.87 23.72 10.50
N LEU A 408 4.65 22.79 9.58
CA LEU A 408 4.56 21.36 9.88
C LEU A 408 5.93 20.70 10.12
N GLY A 409 7.03 21.41 9.85
CA GLY A 409 8.36 20.84 9.86
C GLY A 409 8.71 20.15 8.54
N GLU A 410 9.71 19.30 8.58
CA GLU A 410 10.27 18.67 7.39
C GLU A 410 9.62 17.31 7.06
N ILE A 411 9.58 16.98 5.77
CA ILE A 411 9.32 15.65 5.26
C ILE A 411 10.58 15.13 4.56
N LEU A 412 11.06 13.98 5.01
CA LEU A 412 12.24 13.35 4.48
C LEU A 412 11.86 12.41 3.32
N ILE A 413 12.33 12.73 2.11
CA ILE A 413 12.07 11.96 0.89
C ILE A 413 13.40 11.50 0.28
N PRO A 414 13.60 10.19 0.06
CA PRO A 414 14.82 9.66 -0.57
C PRO A 414 14.96 10.07 -2.03
N PHE A 415 16.20 10.20 -2.51
CA PHE A 415 16.47 10.41 -3.94
C PHE A 415 15.87 9.31 -4.82
N GLY A 416 15.89 8.05 -4.34
CA GLY A 416 15.33 6.91 -5.06
C GLY A 416 13.86 7.08 -5.47
N GLU A 417 13.07 7.82 -4.69
CA GLU A 417 11.65 8.08 -4.98
C GLU A 417 11.46 9.01 -6.19
N PHE A 418 12.37 9.98 -6.38
CA PHE A 418 12.37 10.83 -7.58
C PHE A 418 12.77 10.03 -8.81
N LEU A 419 13.74 9.13 -8.67
CA LEU A 419 14.21 8.27 -9.75
C LEU A 419 13.12 7.28 -10.20
N GLU A 420 12.46 6.61 -9.26
CA GLU A 420 11.36 5.67 -9.55
C GLU A 420 10.18 6.37 -10.25
N ASN A 421 9.70 7.46 -9.67
CA ASN A 421 8.54 8.17 -10.21
C ASN A 421 8.88 9.01 -11.45
N ASN A 422 10.16 9.04 -11.86
CA ASN A 422 10.68 9.83 -12.97
C ASN A 422 10.24 11.31 -12.88
N HIS A 423 10.29 11.85 -11.67
CA HIS A 423 9.96 13.24 -11.37
C HIS A 423 11.25 14.07 -11.33
N VAL A 424 11.20 15.30 -11.85
CA VAL A 424 12.35 16.23 -11.75
C VAL A 424 12.72 16.50 -10.28
N LEU A 425 13.99 16.76 -10.01
CA LEU A 425 14.39 17.16 -8.67
C LEU A 425 13.75 18.51 -8.33
N MET A 426 13.43 18.71 -7.06
CA MET A 426 12.82 19.93 -6.56
C MET A 426 13.78 20.57 -5.55
N PRO A 427 13.95 21.90 -5.53
CA PRO A 427 14.81 22.56 -4.56
C PRO A 427 14.43 22.14 -3.12
N GLY A 428 15.34 21.47 -2.42
CA GLY A 428 15.14 21.03 -1.05
C GLY A 428 15.34 22.17 -0.05
N ALA A 429 14.93 21.95 1.21
CA ALA A 429 15.28 22.80 2.33
C ALA A 429 16.80 22.95 2.46
N PHE A 430 17.28 24.16 2.79
CA PHE A 430 18.69 24.38 3.05
C PHE A 430 19.06 23.74 4.39
N SER A 431 19.54 22.50 4.34
CA SER A 431 19.71 21.63 5.51
C SER A 431 21.13 21.62 6.06
N SER A 432 21.29 21.04 7.26
CA SER A 432 22.60 20.89 7.90
C SER A 432 23.57 20.09 7.04
N GLU A 433 23.13 19.01 6.39
CA GLU A 433 23.99 18.19 5.52
C GLU A 433 24.59 19.02 4.39
N TRP A 434 23.75 19.82 3.73
CA TRP A 434 24.18 20.68 2.63
C TRP A 434 25.12 21.77 3.14
N TYR A 435 24.78 22.42 4.25
CA TYR A 435 25.67 23.39 4.89
C TYR A 435 27.03 22.78 5.25
N GLY A 436 27.05 21.57 5.81
CA GLY A 436 28.27 20.85 6.13
C GLY A 436 29.14 20.57 4.90
N LEU A 437 28.54 20.19 3.77
CA LEU A 437 29.28 20.01 2.51
C LEU A 437 29.90 21.31 2.01
N LEU A 438 29.18 22.43 2.09
CA LEU A 438 29.68 23.75 1.71
C LEU A 438 30.80 24.23 2.65
N LEU A 439 30.62 24.05 3.96
CA LEU A 439 31.61 24.41 4.97
C LEU A 439 32.89 23.57 4.81
N LYS A 440 32.74 22.25 4.58
CA LYS A 440 33.87 21.36 4.29
C LYS A 440 34.59 21.76 3.00
N LYS A 441 33.86 22.18 1.97
CA LYS A 441 34.45 22.69 0.71
C LYS A 441 35.25 23.97 0.94
N ALA A 442 34.80 24.85 1.84
CA ALA A 442 35.49 26.10 2.19
C ALA A 442 36.72 25.87 3.09
N LEU A 443 36.64 24.98 4.07
CA LEU A 443 37.65 24.79 5.12
C LEU A 443 38.54 23.54 4.96
N GLY A 444 38.25 22.66 3.99
CA GLY A 444 38.88 21.36 3.81
C GLY A 444 38.41 20.28 4.79
N GLN A 445 38.08 20.66 6.03
CA GLN A 445 37.54 19.79 7.08
C GLN A 445 36.38 20.46 7.85
N LEU A 446 35.50 19.65 8.44
CA LEU A 446 34.40 20.15 9.26
C LEU A 446 34.90 20.52 10.67
N PRO A 447 34.66 21.76 11.14
CA PRO A 447 34.95 22.13 12.53
C PRO A 447 34.15 21.31 13.53
N ALA A 448 34.70 21.04 14.71
CA ALA A 448 33.95 20.38 15.78
C ALA A 448 32.76 21.24 16.23
N GLY A 449 31.59 20.62 16.41
CA GLY A 449 30.38 21.30 16.87
C GLY A 449 29.66 22.16 15.81
N TRP A 450 30.04 22.05 14.52
CA TRP A 450 29.48 22.88 13.43
C TRP A 450 27.94 22.85 13.35
N GLU A 451 27.30 21.71 13.63
CA GLU A 451 25.83 21.55 13.62
C GLU A 451 25.12 22.35 14.72
N THR A 452 25.84 22.67 15.79
CA THR A 452 25.33 23.33 17.01
C THR A 452 25.95 24.71 17.21
N ALA A 453 26.50 25.30 16.15
CA ALA A 453 27.12 26.62 16.19
C ALA A 453 26.18 27.67 16.81
N THR A 454 26.73 28.59 17.59
CA THR A 454 25.97 29.73 18.14
C THR A 454 25.62 30.73 17.02
N ALA A 455 24.63 31.60 17.24
CA ALA A 455 24.25 32.63 16.27
C ALA A 455 25.46 33.50 15.87
N SER A 456 26.26 33.91 16.86
CA SER A 456 27.47 34.72 16.63
C SER A 456 28.53 33.95 15.82
N GLN A 457 28.71 32.64 16.08
CA GLN A 457 29.62 31.80 15.29
C GLN A 457 29.12 31.62 13.85
N ALA A 458 27.82 31.36 13.67
CA ALA A 458 27.22 31.22 12.33
C ALA A 458 27.42 32.49 11.50
N LEU A 459 27.17 33.66 12.08
CA LEU A 459 27.40 34.96 11.43
C LEU A 459 28.88 35.20 11.11
N ALA A 460 29.79 34.85 12.03
CA ALA A 460 31.23 34.99 11.81
C ALA A 460 31.69 34.10 10.63
N TRP A 461 31.30 32.83 10.61
CA TRP A 461 31.65 31.90 9.54
C TRP A 461 31.11 32.33 8.17
N SER A 462 29.86 32.80 8.12
CA SER A 462 29.29 33.28 6.86
C SER A 462 30.03 34.50 6.30
N ARG A 463 30.48 35.42 7.16
CA ARG A 463 31.25 36.61 6.75
C ARG A 463 32.69 36.28 6.39
N GLU A 464 33.36 35.45 7.17
CA GLU A 464 34.78 35.14 7.00
C GLU A 464 35.03 34.18 5.83
N PHE A 465 34.17 33.16 5.68
CA PHE A 465 34.39 32.08 4.72
C PHE A 465 33.46 32.14 3.50
N GLY A 466 32.52 33.09 3.45
CA GLY A 466 31.58 33.24 2.34
C GLY A 466 30.58 32.07 2.20
N VAL A 467 30.43 31.25 3.24
CA VAL A 467 29.41 30.19 3.28
C VAL A 467 28.03 30.78 3.59
N PRO A 468 26.92 30.16 3.15
CA PRO A 468 25.58 30.66 3.48
C PRO A 468 25.33 30.71 5.00
N LEU A 469 24.31 31.43 5.43
CA LEU A 469 23.87 31.42 6.83
C LEU A 469 23.51 30.00 7.30
N HIS A 470 23.95 29.62 8.50
CA HIS A 470 23.68 28.30 9.08
C HIS A 470 22.16 27.99 9.14
N PRO A 471 21.70 26.82 8.68
CA PRO A 471 20.28 26.43 8.61
C PRO A 471 19.45 26.69 9.87
N ARG A 472 20.00 26.34 11.04
CA ARG A 472 19.38 26.53 12.38
C ARG A 472 18.89 27.95 12.66
N TYR A 473 19.53 28.97 12.09
CA TYR A 473 19.15 30.38 12.27
C TYR A 473 18.53 30.99 11.03
N ASN A 474 18.41 30.22 9.95
CA ASN A 474 17.83 30.69 8.72
C ASN A 474 16.31 30.90 8.88
N LEU A 475 15.74 31.81 8.11
CA LEU A 475 14.33 32.21 8.21
C LEU A 475 13.66 32.12 6.84
N PHE A 476 12.33 32.22 6.80
CA PHE A 476 11.53 32.09 5.59
C PHE A 476 11.46 33.38 4.76
N PHE A 477 12.62 34.02 4.50
CA PHE A 477 12.66 35.26 3.72
C PHE A 477 12.03 35.10 2.33
N HIS A 478 12.20 33.93 1.71
CA HIS A 478 11.65 33.63 0.38
C HIS A 478 10.11 33.59 0.34
N ASP A 479 9.43 33.52 1.49
CA ASP A 479 7.95 33.56 1.58
C ASP A 479 7.41 35.01 1.68
N PHE A 480 8.27 36.03 1.62
CA PHE A 480 7.91 37.44 1.77
C PHE A 480 8.09 38.26 0.49
N ALA A 481 7.29 39.32 0.36
CA ALA A 481 7.57 40.41 -0.57
C ALA A 481 8.65 41.34 0.02
N VAL A 482 9.43 42.01 -0.83
CA VAL A 482 10.44 42.99 -0.38
C VAL A 482 9.79 44.17 0.32
N GLU A 483 8.56 44.53 -0.05
CA GLU A 483 7.75 45.57 0.57
C GLU A 483 7.45 45.25 2.03
N ASP A 484 7.00 44.02 2.31
CA ASP A 484 6.73 43.52 3.66
C ASP A 484 8.02 43.54 4.52
N LEU A 485 9.15 43.09 3.95
CA LEU A 485 10.44 43.08 4.65
C LEU A 485 10.94 44.50 4.95
N GLN A 486 10.72 45.45 4.04
CA GLN A 486 11.07 46.85 4.26
C GLN A 486 10.23 47.47 5.37
N LEU A 487 8.93 47.21 5.37
CA LEU A 487 8.04 47.73 6.42
C LEU A 487 8.43 47.16 7.79
N LEU A 488 8.67 45.85 7.87
CA LEU A 488 9.17 45.19 9.07
C LEU A 488 10.47 45.82 9.55
N ARG A 489 11.41 46.05 8.63
CA ARG A 489 12.72 46.67 8.90
C ARG A 489 12.60 48.10 9.45
N GLU A 490 11.81 48.95 8.80
CA GLU A 490 11.58 50.34 9.22
C GLU A 490 10.95 50.39 10.61
N ARG A 491 9.98 49.52 10.84
CA ARG A 491 9.26 49.46 12.10
C ARG A 491 10.12 48.92 13.25
N ILE A 492 10.95 47.89 13.01
CA ILE A 492 11.95 47.46 13.99
C ILE A 492 12.94 48.59 14.28
N GLY A 493 13.36 49.35 13.26
CA GLY A 493 14.25 50.50 13.45
C GLY A 493 13.64 51.63 14.30
N GLY A 494 12.33 51.87 14.18
CA GLY A 494 11.63 52.94 14.89
C GLY A 494 11.09 52.55 16.28
N GLU A 495 10.60 51.32 16.44
CA GLU A 495 9.89 50.85 17.65
C GLU A 495 10.66 49.78 18.43
N GLY A 496 11.70 49.18 17.82
CA GLY A 496 12.47 48.11 18.43
C GLY A 496 13.52 48.63 19.43
N ARG A 497 13.80 47.82 20.45
CA ARG A 497 14.87 48.07 21.43
C ARG A 497 15.63 46.79 21.78
N LEU A 498 16.88 46.94 22.20
CA LEU A 498 17.68 45.84 22.73
C LEU A 498 17.68 45.85 24.25
N THR A 499 17.27 44.75 24.85
CA THR A 499 17.31 44.54 26.31
C THR A 499 18.09 43.26 26.59
N GLU A 500 19.19 43.35 27.33
CA GLU A 500 20.07 42.19 27.62
C GLU A 500 20.52 41.43 26.36
N GLY A 501 20.75 42.14 25.25
CA GLY A 501 21.13 41.55 23.97
C GLY A 501 19.99 40.87 23.19
N ARG A 502 18.74 40.98 23.65
CA ARG A 502 17.55 40.45 22.98
C ARG A 502 16.75 41.57 22.33
N LEU A 503 16.21 41.32 21.15
CA LEU A 503 15.33 42.26 20.46
C LEU A 503 13.95 42.22 21.10
N VAL A 504 13.45 43.41 21.45
CA VAL A 504 12.15 43.62 22.05
C VAL A 504 11.35 44.57 21.14
N VAL A 505 10.15 44.15 20.74
CA VAL A 505 9.22 44.93 19.91
C VAL A 505 7.81 44.91 20.51
N PRO A 506 6.92 45.85 20.17
CA PRO A 506 5.52 45.82 20.60
C PRO A 506 4.79 44.52 20.23
N ALA A 507 3.90 44.05 21.10
CA ALA A 507 3.14 42.81 20.92
C ALA A 507 1.80 42.98 20.20
N ASP A 508 1.73 43.80 19.15
CA ASP A 508 0.57 43.89 18.25
C ASP A 508 0.49 42.72 17.25
N GLU A 509 -0.62 42.69 16.52
CA GLU A 509 -0.97 41.61 15.59
C GLU A 509 -0.06 41.56 14.36
N GLU A 510 0.38 42.71 13.83
CA GLU A 510 1.27 42.79 12.68
C GLU A 510 2.63 42.14 12.97
N PHE A 511 3.28 42.51 14.08
CA PHE A 511 4.57 41.91 14.46
C PHE A 511 4.44 40.41 14.68
N ARG A 512 3.35 39.96 15.31
CA ARG A 512 3.08 38.54 15.52
C ARG A 512 2.93 37.81 14.18
N GLU A 513 2.16 38.37 13.24
CA GLU A 513 1.95 37.78 11.93
C GLU A 513 3.26 37.70 11.14
N TRP A 514 4.02 38.79 11.04
CA TRP A 514 5.30 38.81 10.35
C TRP A 514 6.30 37.83 10.96
N PHE A 515 6.44 37.79 12.29
CA PHE A 515 7.36 36.86 12.95
C PHE A 515 6.93 35.40 12.75
N VAL A 516 5.62 35.09 12.79
CA VAL A 516 5.11 33.74 12.54
C VAL A 516 5.29 33.32 11.07
N ARG A 517 5.05 34.22 10.11
CA ARG A 517 5.33 33.98 8.69
C ARG A 517 6.82 33.78 8.43
N LEU A 518 7.67 34.62 9.03
CA LEU A 518 9.12 34.61 8.81
C LEU A 518 9.81 33.45 9.56
N GLY A 519 9.19 32.89 10.60
CA GLY A 519 9.76 31.83 11.42
C GLY A 519 10.61 32.34 12.60
N VAL A 520 10.43 33.60 13.00
CA VAL A 520 11.15 34.24 14.12
C VAL A 520 10.49 33.85 15.43
N LEU A 521 11.07 32.89 16.15
CA LEU A 521 10.60 32.51 17.49
C LEU A 521 10.64 33.70 18.46
N TYR A 522 9.56 33.86 19.24
CA TYR A 522 9.43 34.92 20.26
C TYR A 522 8.61 34.44 21.46
N ALA A 523 8.82 35.12 22.58
CA ALA A 523 8.00 34.96 23.78
C ALA A 523 7.31 36.28 24.14
N ILE A 524 6.05 36.22 24.55
CA ILE A 524 5.27 37.38 24.98
C ILE A 524 5.57 37.68 26.44
N ARG A 525 5.97 38.91 26.74
CA ARG A 525 6.22 39.40 28.11
C ARG A 525 5.55 40.75 28.29
N GLY A 526 4.40 40.75 28.96
CA GLY A 526 3.59 41.97 29.13
C GLY A 526 3.08 42.48 27.78
N SER A 527 3.46 43.69 27.40
CA SER A 527 3.11 44.33 26.12
C SER A 527 4.10 44.07 24.99
N ASP A 528 5.12 43.24 25.21
CA ASP A 528 6.26 43.13 24.31
C ASP A 528 6.47 41.70 23.79
N LEU A 529 6.97 41.58 22.56
CA LEU A 529 7.55 40.35 22.01
C LEU A 529 9.06 40.37 22.24
N VAL A 530 9.57 39.31 22.85
CA VAL A 530 11.01 39.13 23.10
C VAL A 530 11.53 38.05 22.16
N VAL A 531 12.42 38.45 21.25
CA VAL A 531 13.14 37.55 20.34
C VAL A 531 14.47 37.19 21.00
N GLU A 532 14.76 35.90 21.14
CA GLU A 532 16.01 35.42 21.74
C GLU A 532 16.91 34.73 20.72
N ARG A 533 16.45 33.60 20.15
CA ARG A 533 17.27 32.77 19.25
C ARG A 533 17.75 33.52 17.99
N HIS A 534 16.90 34.41 17.46
CA HIS A 534 17.08 34.99 16.13
C HIS A 534 17.50 36.46 16.14
N THR A 535 17.80 37.06 17.30
CA THR A 535 18.08 38.50 17.41
C THR A 535 19.17 38.97 16.46
N ASP A 536 20.39 38.43 16.62
CA ASP A 536 21.55 38.89 15.85
C ASP A 536 21.37 38.68 14.34
N VAL A 537 20.77 37.54 13.99
CA VAL A 537 20.55 37.16 12.60
C VAL A 537 19.48 38.02 11.95
N LEU A 538 18.34 38.23 12.62
CA LEU A 538 17.26 39.07 12.12
C LEU A 538 17.76 40.50 11.88
N LEU A 539 18.47 41.08 12.87
CA LEU A 539 19.06 42.41 12.74
C LEU A 539 20.06 42.48 11.58
N ALA A 540 20.96 41.49 11.44
CA ALA A 540 21.91 41.44 10.33
C ALA A 540 21.19 41.36 8.97
N THR A 541 20.23 40.45 8.81
CA THR A 541 19.50 40.25 7.55
C THR A 541 18.56 41.39 7.18
N LEU A 542 18.14 42.21 8.15
CA LEU A 542 17.40 43.45 7.91
C LEU A 542 18.33 44.68 7.85
N GLY A 543 19.66 44.49 7.90
CA GLY A 543 20.64 45.57 7.83
C GLY A 543 20.43 46.64 8.90
N ILE A 544 20.21 46.18 10.13
CA ILE A 544 20.00 47.01 11.32
C ILE A 544 21.26 46.87 12.20
N ALA A 545 22.02 47.96 12.32
CA ALA A 545 23.19 48.03 13.18
C ALA A 545 22.81 48.63 14.55
N VAL A 546 23.56 48.24 15.58
CA VAL A 546 23.37 48.76 16.94
C VAL A 546 24.45 49.80 17.22
N ASP A 547 24.06 51.06 17.41
CA ASP A 547 24.96 52.16 17.76
C ASP A 547 24.51 52.83 19.06
N GLN A 548 25.32 52.70 20.13
CA GLN A 548 25.07 53.30 21.45
C GLN A 548 23.62 53.16 21.97
N SER A 549 23.00 51.99 21.70
CA SER A 549 21.60 51.60 22.03
C SER A 549 20.51 52.00 21.03
N ASN A 550 20.84 52.71 19.95
CA ASN A 550 19.93 52.99 18.85
C ASN A 550 20.06 51.93 17.74
N LEU A 551 18.93 51.64 17.07
CA LEU A 551 18.88 50.78 15.90
C LEU A 551 18.99 51.65 14.63
N VAL A 552 20.07 51.47 13.88
CA VAL A 552 20.39 52.28 12.70
C VAL A 552 20.23 51.43 11.43
N LEU A 553 19.43 51.93 10.48
CA LEU A 553 19.15 51.24 9.23
C LEU A 553 20.25 51.53 8.18
N ALA A 554 20.77 50.48 7.55
CA ALA A 554 21.60 50.57 6.35
C ALA A 554 20.84 51.15 5.12
N PRO A 555 21.51 51.48 4.01
CA PRO A 555 20.82 51.81 2.76
C PRO A 555 19.94 50.65 2.26
N ARG A 556 18.77 50.95 1.69
CA ARG A 556 17.89 49.94 1.08
C ARG A 556 18.52 49.43 -0.23
N PRO A 557 18.68 48.11 -0.44
CA PRO A 557 19.09 47.55 -1.72
C PRO A 557 18.01 47.71 -2.81
N GLU A 558 18.44 47.90 -4.06
CA GLU A 558 17.56 47.93 -5.23
C GLU A 558 17.35 46.52 -5.79
N THR A 559 16.41 45.76 -5.20
CA THR A 559 16.03 44.42 -5.67
C THR A 559 14.57 44.12 -5.36
N THR A 560 13.96 43.24 -6.14
CA THR A 560 12.61 42.70 -5.94
C THR A 560 12.62 41.26 -5.41
N ASP A 561 13.79 40.60 -5.37
CA ASP A 561 13.94 39.27 -4.78
C ASP A 561 14.20 39.40 -3.27
N PRO A 562 13.34 38.84 -2.40
CA PRO A 562 13.52 38.91 -0.95
C PRO A 562 14.81 38.24 -0.44
N LEU A 563 15.31 37.20 -1.11
CA LEU A 563 16.56 36.56 -0.71
C LEU A 563 17.77 37.42 -1.06
N ALA A 564 17.80 38.01 -2.27
CA ALA A 564 18.79 39.01 -2.65
C ALA A 564 18.74 40.24 -1.72
N PHE A 565 17.55 40.65 -1.28
CA PHE A 565 17.36 41.75 -0.34
C PHE A 565 18.04 41.45 1.01
N ALA A 566 17.70 40.32 1.63
CA ALA A 566 18.30 39.89 2.89
C ALA A 566 19.82 39.65 2.77
N THR A 567 20.27 39.03 1.67
CA THR A 567 21.69 38.77 1.38
C THR A 567 22.50 40.06 1.27
N SER A 568 21.98 41.05 0.55
CA SER A 568 22.65 42.34 0.34
C SER A 568 22.81 43.13 1.64
N LEU A 569 21.77 43.12 2.50
CA LEU A 569 21.80 43.77 3.81
C LEU A 569 22.71 43.05 4.82
N ALA A 570 22.70 41.72 4.81
CA ALA A 570 23.49 40.89 5.71
C ALA A 570 25.00 40.94 5.43
N GLY A 571 25.39 41.13 4.16
CA GLY A 571 26.76 41.02 3.69
C GLY A 571 27.26 39.58 3.54
N PHE A 572 26.34 38.59 3.55
CA PHE A 572 26.62 37.18 3.33
C PHE A 572 25.39 36.49 2.71
N LEU A 573 25.60 35.33 2.08
CA LEU A 573 24.55 34.62 1.35
C LEU A 573 23.48 34.04 2.28
N VAL A 574 22.21 34.36 2.00
CA VAL A 574 21.03 33.75 2.65
C VAL A 574 20.34 32.84 1.63
N LYS A 575 20.28 31.54 1.93
CA LYS A 575 19.59 30.54 1.09
C LYS A 575 18.12 30.45 1.48
N ALA A 576 17.26 30.02 0.55
CA ALA A 576 15.87 29.69 0.84
C ALA A 576 15.81 28.57 1.90
N ARG A 577 15.16 28.81 3.04
CA ARG A 577 15.10 27.80 4.12
C ARG A 577 14.32 26.57 3.70
N GLY A 578 13.25 26.77 2.94
CA GLY A 578 12.40 25.68 2.46
C GLY A 578 11.65 26.13 1.22
N PRO A 579 12.28 26.11 0.04
CA PRO A 579 11.65 26.58 -1.19
C PRO A 579 10.53 25.65 -1.69
N THR A 580 10.63 24.34 -1.43
CA THR A 580 9.59 23.37 -1.79
C THR A 580 8.76 22.94 -0.57
N ARG A 581 7.43 22.96 -0.72
CA ARG A 581 6.46 22.44 0.25
C ARG A 581 5.68 21.28 -0.38
N ILE A 582 5.68 20.11 0.26
CA ILE A 582 4.99 18.92 -0.24
C ILE A 582 3.59 18.90 0.34
N GLY A 583 2.58 19.06 -0.51
CA GLY A 583 1.19 18.82 -0.13
C GLY A 583 0.97 17.39 0.35
N ALA A 584 0.19 17.21 1.42
CA ALA A 584 -0.08 15.90 1.98
C ALA A 584 -1.45 15.79 2.65
N ARG A 585 -2.02 14.58 2.65
CA ARG A 585 -3.20 14.24 3.46
C ARG A 585 -3.16 12.81 3.96
N MET A 586 -3.86 12.53 5.05
CA MET A 586 -4.05 11.17 5.52
C MET A 586 -4.88 10.35 4.53
N ALA A 587 -4.47 9.10 4.31
CA ALA A 587 -5.22 8.11 3.55
C ALA A 587 -5.62 6.93 4.43
N ARG A 588 -4.85 5.86 4.50
CA ARG A 588 -5.20 4.67 5.31
C ARG A 588 -4.42 4.71 6.64
N PRO A 589 -5.07 4.41 7.77
CA PRO A 589 -4.34 4.15 9.01
C PRO A 589 -3.51 2.87 8.88
N GLU A 590 -2.56 2.70 9.78
CA GLU A 590 -1.82 1.47 9.99
C GLU A 590 -2.73 0.31 10.43
N LYS A 591 -2.29 -0.93 10.20
CA LYS A 591 -3.05 -2.14 10.55
C LYS A 591 -2.12 -3.25 11.02
N ALA A 592 -2.51 -3.90 12.12
CA ALA A 592 -1.97 -5.16 12.59
C ALA A 592 -3.13 -5.98 13.20
N ALA A 593 -3.70 -6.91 12.43
CA ALA A 593 -4.89 -7.64 12.87
C ALA A 593 -5.01 -9.06 12.25
N PRO A 594 -5.61 -10.03 12.97
CA PRO A 594 -5.91 -11.34 12.41
C PRO A 594 -6.82 -11.24 11.19
N ARG A 595 -6.53 -12.03 10.15
CA ARG A 595 -7.35 -12.03 8.93
C ARG A 595 -8.61 -12.87 9.14
N LYS A 596 -9.74 -12.20 9.34
CA LYS A 596 -11.03 -12.83 9.61
C LYS A 596 -11.93 -12.80 8.37
N MET A 597 -12.48 -13.95 8.00
CA MET A 597 -13.62 -13.99 7.07
C MET A 597 -14.86 -13.38 7.75
N GLN A 598 -15.88 -13.01 6.97
CA GLN A 598 -17.16 -12.57 7.51
C GLN A 598 -18.29 -13.54 7.16
N PRO A 599 -18.96 -14.12 8.18
CA PRO A 599 -18.53 -14.33 9.56
C PRO A 599 -17.20 -15.11 9.66
N ALA A 600 -16.52 -15.05 10.82
CA ALA A 600 -15.21 -15.65 11.04
C ALA A 600 -15.33 -17.13 11.49
N PRO A 601 -15.03 -18.12 10.62
CA PRO A 601 -15.13 -19.52 10.97
C PRO A 601 -13.86 -20.01 11.67
N HIS A 602 -14.01 -21.05 12.47
CA HIS A 602 -12.91 -21.89 12.98
C HIS A 602 -12.71 -23.14 12.11
N SER A 603 -13.77 -23.60 11.42
CA SER A 603 -13.76 -24.82 10.60
C SER A 603 -14.34 -24.58 9.21
N LEU A 604 -13.65 -25.09 8.18
CA LEU A 604 -14.18 -25.20 6.81
C LEU A 604 -15.06 -26.45 6.66
N PHE A 605 -16.09 -26.56 7.52
CA PHE A 605 -17.09 -27.62 7.48
C PHE A 605 -18.48 -27.04 7.18
N PRO A 606 -19.24 -27.56 6.20
CA PRO A 606 -20.55 -27.02 5.85
C PRO A 606 -21.63 -27.49 6.84
N ILE A 607 -22.38 -26.53 7.40
CA ILE A 607 -23.48 -26.79 8.35
C ILE A 607 -24.86 -26.30 7.85
N GLY A 608 -24.92 -25.75 6.63
CA GLY A 608 -26.16 -25.22 6.08
C GLY A 608 -26.74 -24.09 6.93
N HIS A 609 -28.07 -24.07 7.05
CA HIS A 609 -28.80 -23.11 7.88
C HIS A 609 -29.03 -23.61 9.32
N GLU A 610 -28.62 -24.85 9.63
CA GLU A 610 -28.93 -25.51 10.89
C GLU A 610 -28.09 -24.99 12.08
N GLY A 611 -27.02 -24.24 11.81
CA GLY A 611 -26.24 -23.55 12.86
C GLY A 611 -26.67 -22.10 13.11
N GLY A 612 -27.88 -21.71 12.70
CA GLY A 612 -28.41 -20.38 12.93
C GLY A 612 -27.65 -19.25 12.22
N ALA A 613 -27.92 -18.01 12.62
CA ALA A 613 -27.31 -16.82 12.00
C ALA A 613 -25.80 -16.72 12.25
N GLN A 614 -25.33 -17.25 13.39
CA GLN A 614 -23.92 -17.25 13.79
C GLN A 614 -23.12 -18.43 13.25
N ARG A 615 -23.77 -19.40 12.59
CA ARG A 615 -23.16 -20.58 11.99
C ARG A 615 -22.43 -21.44 13.04
N LEU A 616 -23.13 -21.75 14.13
CA LEU A 616 -22.61 -22.56 15.23
C LEU A 616 -22.76 -24.06 14.93
N LEU A 617 -21.64 -24.77 14.96
CA LEU A 617 -21.57 -26.21 14.76
C LEU A 617 -22.32 -26.97 15.87
N LEU A 618 -22.31 -26.45 17.10
CA LEU A 618 -23.02 -27.05 18.23
C LEU A 618 -24.54 -27.01 18.08
N GLU A 619 -25.07 -25.93 17.52
CA GLU A 619 -26.50 -25.80 17.22
C GLU A 619 -26.90 -26.79 16.11
N ALA A 620 -26.09 -26.89 15.04
CA ALA A 620 -26.29 -27.88 14.00
C ALA A 620 -26.21 -29.32 14.53
N ALA A 621 -25.29 -29.61 15.46
CA ALA A 621 -25.15 -30.92 16.09
C ALA A 621 -26.38 -31.34 16.91
N SER A 622 -27.18 -30.40 17.42
CA SER A 622 -28.43 -30.71 18.13
C SER A 622 -29.50 -31.35 17.25
N LYS A 623 -29.37 -31.25 15.92
CA LYS A 623 -30.27 -31.87 14.94
C LYS A 623 -29.95 -33.33 14.63
N GLU A 624 -28.89 -33.89 15.25
CA GLU A 624 -28.29 -35.20 14.99
C GLU A 624 -27.73 -35.36 13.57
N THR A 625 -28.57 -35.20 12.55
CA THR A 625 -28.25 -35.31 11.12
C THR A 625 -28.66 -34.03 10.40
N ILE A 626 -27.80 -33.54 9.50
CA ILE A 626 -28.08 -32.38 8.65
C ILE A 626 -27.96 -32.76 7.17
N GLU A 627 -28.68 -32.05 6.30
CA GLU A 627 -28.57 -32.20 4.85
C GLU A 627 -27.74 -31.05 4.27
N VAL A 628 -26.55 -31.36 3.77
CA VAL A 628 -25.61 -30.37 3.23
C VAL A 628 -24.97 -30.89 1.94
N GLU A 629 -24.52 -29.96 1.11
CA GLU A 629 -23.81 -30.29 -0.12
C GLU A 629 -22.32 -30.49 0.18
N VAL A 630 -21.84 -31.71 -0.03
CA VAL A 630 -20.45 -32.12 0.22
C VAL A 630 -19.93 -33.02 -0.89
N GLY A 631 -18.62 -32.99 -1.10
CA GLY A 631 -17.94 -33.86 -2.05
C GLY A 631 -18.08 -35.34 -1.70
N LEU A 632 -18.36 -36.18 -2.70
CA LEU A 632 -18.28 -37.63 -2.55
C LEU A 632 -16.81 -38.07 -2.62
N ARG A 633 -16.38 -38.86 -1.65
CA ARG A 633 -15.05 -39.46 -1.58
C ARG A 633 -15.16 -40.98 -1.43
N ILE A 634 -14.21 -41.72 -1.99
CA ILE A 634 -14.18 -43.20 -1.91
C ILE A 634 -12.91 -43.63 -1.18
N CYS A 635 -13.06 -44.46 -0.15
CA CYS A 635 -11.92 -45.02 0.56
C CYS A 635 -11.11 -45.97 -0.34
N SER A 636 -9.81 -45.74 -0.45
CA SER A 636 -8.90 -46.62 -1.21
C SER A 636 -8.73 -48.00 -0.58
N ALA A 637 -8.93 -48.12 0.73
CA ALA A 637 -8.75 -49.38 1.46
C ALA A 637 -9.99 -50.29 1.48
N CYS A 638 -11.19 -49.73 1.68
CA CYS A 638 -12.42 -50.52 1.84
C CYS A 638 -13.54 -50.19 0.83
N GLY A 639 -13.33 -49.24 -0.08
CA GLY A 639 -14.33 -48.84 -1.08
C GLY A 639 -15.55 -48.08 -0.53
N LYS A 640 -15.63 -47.83 0.79
CA LYS A 640 -16.74 -47.08 1.41
C LYS A 640 -16.86 -45.67 0.81
N ARG A 641 -18.09 -45.31 0.45
CA ARG A 641 -18.47 -43.94 0.08
C ARG A 641 -18.52 -43.07 1.33
N TRP A 642 -17.85 -41.93 1.29
CA TRP A 642 -17.64 -41.05 2.43
C TRP A 642 -17.53 -39.59 1.98
N PHE A 643 -17.29 -38.67 2.91
CA PHE A 643 -17.14 -37.24 2.62
C PHE A 643 -15.89 -36.61 3.25
N LEU A 644 -15.32 -37.20 4.31
CA LEU A 644 -14.07 -36.75 4.92
C LEU A 644 -12.84 -37.42 4.29
N PRO A 645 -11.65 -36.77 4.35
CA PRO A 645 -10.42 -37.37 3.83
C PRO A 645 -10.01 -38.68 4.51
N LYS A 646 -10.37 -38.89 5.77
CA LYS A 646 -10.16 -40.14 6.50
C LYS A 646 -11.45 -40.94 6.66
N CYS A 647 -11.41 -42.20 6.23
CA CYS A 647 -12.51 -43.15 6.38
C CYS A 647 -12.60 -43.67 7.83
N SER A 648 -13.77 -44.15 8.22
CA SER A 648 -13.98 -44.82 9.50
C SER A 648 -13.16 -46.11 9.67
N CYS A 649 -12.67 -46.73 8.58
CA CYS A 649 -11.74 -47.87 8.65
C CYS A 649 -10.27 -47.44 8.82
N GLY A 650 -9.98 -46.13 8.87
CA GLY A 650 -8.63 -45.58 8.95
C GLY A 650 -7.96 -45.31 7.60
N GLY A 651 -8.46 -45.87 6.49
CA GLY A 651 -7.93 -45.62 5.15
C GLY A 651 -8.23 -44.21 4.62
N HIS A 652 -7.36 -43.71 3.73
CA HIS A 652 -7.55 -42.43 3.07
C HIS A 652 -8.63 -42.52 1.97
N THR A 653 -9.35 -41.43 1.72
CA THR A 653 -10.40 -41.34 0.71
C THR A 653 -9.98 -40.40 -0.41
N THR A 654 -10.36 -40.69 -1.65
CA THR A 654 -10.10 -39.82 -2.81
C THR A 654 -11.40 -39.24 -3.35
N ALA A 655 -11.37 -38.00 -3.84
CA ALA A 655 -12.55 -37.35 -4.40
C ALA A 655 -13.03 -38.07 -5.68
N ARG A 656 -14.32 -38.32 -5.79
CA ARG A 656 -14.96 -39.01 -6.93
C ARG A 656 -16.31 -38.38 -7.21
N ASN A 657 -16.57 -38.06 -8.48
CA ASN A 657 -17.76 -37.34 -8.95
C ASN A 657 -17.85 -35.89 -8.41
N GLY A 658 -18.85 -35.12 -8.86
CA GLY A 658 -19.11 -33.78 -8.35
C GLY A 658 -19.77 -33.78 -6.96
N PRO A 659 -19.89 -32.61 -6.32
CA PRO A 659 -20.59 -32.47 -5.05
C PRO A 659 -22.05 -32.94 -5.13
N ALA A 660 -22.54 -33.52 -4.04
CA ALA A 660 -23.93 -33.94 -3.92
C ALA A 660 -24.50 -33.54 -2.56
N ARG A 661 -25.81 -33.36 -2.48
CA ARG A 661 -26.49 -33.26 -1.18
C ARG A 661 -26.47 -34.61 -0.49
N GLN A 662 -25.93 -34.64 0.73
CA GLN A 662 -25.77 -35.85 1.51
C GLN A 662 -26.29 -35.61 2.93
N ARG A 663 -26.85 -36.65 3.55
CA ARG A 663 -27.22 -36.66 4.97
C ARG A 663 -25.96 -36.93 5.80
N VAL A 664 -25.54 -35.93 6.57
CA VAL A 664 -24.33 -35.97 7.39
C VAL A 664 -24.73 -36.14 8.87
N PRO A 665 -24.30 -37.22 9.55
CA PRO A 665 -24.57 -37.44 10.97
C PRO A 665 -23.68 -36.54 11.84
N ILE A 666 -23.94 -35.24 11.82
CA ILE A 666 -23.06 -34.21 12.40
C ILE A 666 -22.79 -34.43 13.90
N ALA A 667 -23.75 -34.92 14.68
CA ALA A 667 -23.56 -35.21 16.10
C ALA A 667 -22.52 -36.31 16.33
N GLU A 668 -22.58 -37.38 15.52
CA GLU A 668 -21.63 -38.49 15.60
C GLU A 668 -20.23 -38.06 15.15
N VAL A 669 -20.15 -37.27 14.07
CA VAL A 669 -18.88 -36.73 13.57
C VAL A 669 -18.22 -35.86 14.64
N LEU A 670 -18.97 -34.94 15.27
CA LEU A 670 -18.46 -34.08 16.34
C LEU A 670 -18.03 -34.91 17.56
N ARG A 671 -18.85 -35.87 17.99
CA ARG A 671 -18.52 -36.75 19.13
C ARG A 671 -17.22 -37.51 18.88
N THR A 672 -17.08 -38.11 17.70
CA THR A 672 -15.86 -38.85 17.31
C THR A 672 -14.63 -37.93 17.28
N ALA A 673 -14.80 -36.70 16.81
CA ALA A 673 -13.73 -35.69 16.80
C ALA A 673 -13.28 -35.34 18.22
N LEU A 674 -14.21 -35.12 19.15
CA LEU A 674 -13.91 -34.82 20.57
C LEU A 674 -13.27 -36.01 21.29
N GLU A 675 -13.79 -37.23 21.09
CA GLU A 675 -13.23 -38.47 21.65
C GLU A 675 -11.79 -38.69 21.17
N ARG A 676 -11.52 -38.44 19.88
CA ARG A 676 -10.16 -38.55 19.31
C ARG A 676 -9.18 -37.53 19.90
N LEU A 677 -9.61 -36.29 20.07
CA LEU A 677 -8.75 -35.24 20.63
C LEU A 677 -8.53 -35.41 22.13
N GLY A 678 -9.50 -36.00 22.85
CA GLY A 678 -9.48 -36.05 24.31
C GLY A 678 -9.53 -34.65 24.93
N GLU A 679 -10.23 -33.73 24.27
CA GLU A 679 -10.37 -32.32 24.65
C GLU A 679 -11.82 -32.02 25.08
N PRO A 680 -12.04 -31.12 26.05
CA PRO A 680 -13.37 -30.68 26.41
C PRO A 680 -14.01 -29.93 25.23
N LYS A 681 -15.35 -30.01 25.16
CA LYS A 681 -16.14 -29.34 24.14
C LYS A 681 -16.04 -27.80 24.30
N PRO A 682 -15.51 -27.04 23.33
CA PRO A 682 -15.51 -25.58 23.37
C PRO A 682 -16.93 -25.00 23.43
N SER A 683 -17.07 -23.80 23.97
CA SER A 683 -18.38 -23.10 24.09
C SER A 683 -18.99 -22.73 22.74
N GLU A 684 -18.16 -22.30 21.79
CA GLU A 684 -18.57 -21.94 20.43
C GLU A 684 -17.62 -22.51 19.38
N ILE A 685 -18.17 -23.15 18.36
CA ILE A 685 -17.41 -23.55 17.16
C ILE A 685 -18.15 -23.02 15.94
N LYS A 686 -17.64 -21.95 15.36
CA LYS A 686 -18.16 -21.35 14.12
C LYS A 686 -17.68 -22.12 12.89
N ALA A 687 -18.59 -22.49 12.01
CA ALA A 687 -18.32 -23.20 10.77
C ALA A 687 -18.83 -22.44 9.54
N VAL A 688 -18.69 -23.01 8.34
CA VAL A 688 -19.16 -22.36 7.11
C VAL A 688 -20.59 -22.81 6.77
N GLN A 689 -21.37 -21.91 6.15
CA GLN A 689 -22.72 -22.27 5.70
C GLN A 689 -22.68 -23.32 4.58
N GLY A 690 -21.69 -23.24 3.70
CA GLY A 690 -21.48 -24.16 2.60
C GLY A 690 -20.08 -24.03 2.02
N MET A 691 -19.58 -25.09 1.40
CA MET A 691 -18.29 -25.09 0.73
C MET A 691 -18.37 -24.34 -0.61
N ILE A 692 -17.35 -23.53 -0.88
CA ILE A 692 -17.20 -22.75 -2.13
C ILE A 692 -16.18 -23.36 -3.09
N SER A 693 -15.52 -24.45 -2.69
CA SER A 693 -14.51 -25.14 -3.48
C SER A 693 -15.13 -26.10 -4.49
N LYS A 694 -14.37 -26.41 -5.56
CA LYS A 694 -14.81 -27.25 -6.68
C LYS A 694 -15.35 -28.61 -6.23
N ASN A 695 -14.58 -29.29 -5.39
CA ASN A 695 -14.92 -30.63 -4.90
C ASN A 695 -15.77 -30.60 -3.62
N LYS A 696 -15.98 -29.42 -3.01
CA LYS A 696 -16.68 -29.25 -1.73
C LYS A 696 -16.22 -30.23 -0.64
N THR A 697 -14.91 -30.50 -0.58
CA THR A 697 -14.28 -31.35 0.45
C THR A 697 -14.28 -30.63 1.80
N PRO A 698 -14.97 -31.11 2.83
CA PRO A 698 -14.94 -30.50 4.16
C PRO A 698 -13.58 -30.70 4.85
N GLU A 699 -13.18 -29.72 5.65
CA GLU A 699 -12.08 -29.86 6.60
C GLU A 699 -12.48 -30.74 7.79
N PRO A 700 -11.58 -31.57 8.37
CA PRO A 700 -11.84 -32.30 9.61
C PRO A 700 -12.26 -31.37 10.76
N ILE A 701 -13.33 -31.74 11.48
CA ILE A 701 -13.89 -30.92 12.57
C ILE A 701 -12.88 -30.76 13.71
N GLU A 702 -11.97 -31.72 13.90
CA GLU A 702 -10.90 -31.68 14.89
C GLU A 702 -10.06 -30.39 14.77
N LYS A 703 -9.74 -29.97 13.54
CA LYS A 703 -9.02 -28.70 13.31
C LYS A 703 -9.85 -27.52 13.81
N GLY A 704 -11.15 -27.53 13.52
CA GLY A 704 -12.10 -26.52 13.99
C GLY A 704 -12.22 -26.42 15.52
N VAL A 705 -12.25 -27.57 16.20
CA VAL A 705 -12.28 -27.65 17.68
C VAL A 705 -11.02 -27.04 18.27
N LEU A 706 -9.85 -27.43 17.75
CA LEU A 706 -8.56 -26.90 18.24
C LEU A 706 -8.40 -25.40 17.92
N ARG A 707 -8.84 -24.94 16.74
CA ARG A 707 -8.84 -23.50 16.43
C ARG A 707 -9.73 -22.69 17.38
N ALA A 708 -10.90 -23.22 17.74
CA ALA A 708 -11.79 -22.60 18.72
C ALA A 708 -11.18 -22.58 20.14
N LYS A 709 -10.51 -23.66 20.56
CA LYS A 709 -9.77 -23.74 21.84
C LYS A 709 -8.73 -22.62 21.96
N HIS A 710 -8.03 -22.33 20.86
CA HIS A 710 -6.95 -21.34 20.79
C HIS A 710 -7.39 -19.95 20.30
N GLU A 711 -8.70 -19.72 20.11
CA GLU A 711 -9.28 -18.45 19.65
C GLU A 711 -8.70 -17.91 18.32
N ILE A 712 -8.36 -18.81 17.40
CA ILE A 712 -7.84 -18.48 16.07
C ILE A 712 -8.86 -18.79 14.97
N TYR A 713 -8.70 -18.14 13.81
CA TYR A 713 -9.66 -18.24 12.71
C TYR A 713 -9.02 -18.77 11.44
N VAL A 714 -9.79 -19.58 10.70
CA VAL A 714 -9.34 -20.16 9.43
C VAL A 714 -9.70 -19.25 8.25
N PHE A 715 -8.78 -19.12 7.30
CA PHE A 715 -9.03 -18.48 6.01
C PHE A 715 -9.51 -19.49 4.96
N LYS A 716 -9.89 -19.02 3.76
CA LYS A 716 -10.57 -19.82 2.73
C LYS A 716 -9.77 -21.04 2.25
N ASP A 717 -8.46 -21.01 2.39
CA ASP A 717 -7.53 -22.05 1.94
C ASP A 717 -7.10 -23.02 3.06
N GLY A 718 -7.60 -22.82 4.29
CA GLY A 718 -7.26 -23.62 5.47
C GLY A 718 -6.18 -23.02 6.37
N THR A 719 -5.49 -21.96 5.93
CA THR A 719 -4.40 -21.33 6.69
C THR A 719 -4.91 -20.33 7.73
N THR A 720 -4.07 -20.01 8.72
CA THR A 720 -4.32 -18.97 9.73
C THR A 720 -3.40 -17.78 9.47
N ARG A 721 -3.97 -16.58 9.32
CA ARG A 721 -3.20 -15.40 8.85
C ARG A 721 -3.32 -14.19 9.74
N PHE A 722 -2.28 -13.37 9.71
CA PHE A 722 -2.24 -12.07 10.38
C PHE A 722 -1.81 -10.99 9.38
N ASP A 723 -2.63 -9.95 9.19
CA ASP A 723 -2.36 -8.87 8.24
C ASP A 723 -1.62 -7.72 8.91
N MET A 724 -0.57 -7.20 8.27
CA MET A 724 0.20 -6.05 8.74
C MET A 724 0.54 -5.07 7.62
N THR A 725 0.56 -3.77 7.93
CA THR A 725 1.07 -2.72 7.05
C THR A 725 2.59 -2.87 6.85
N ASN A 726 3.05 -2.80 5.60
CA ASN A 726 4.45 -2.89 5.22
C ASN A 726 5.24 -1.63 5.59
N LEU A 727 6.35 -1.80 6.33
CA LEU A 727 7.39 -0.78 6.50
C LEU A 727 8.76 -1.35 6.12
N PRO A 728 9.61 -0.59 5.40
CA PRO A 728 10.93 -1.05 5.04
C PRO A 728 11.88 -0.88 6.23
N LEU A 729 12.88 -1.75 6.33
CA LEU A 729 13.98 -1.59 7.28
C LEU A 729 15.25 -2.23 6.75
N THR A 730 16.35 -1.51 6.75
CA THR A 730 17.67 -2.08 6.39
C THR A 730 18.55 -2.34 7.59
N HIS A 731 18.28 -1.68 8.71
CA HIS A 731 19.10 -1.75 9.91
C HIS A 731 18.27 -1.60 11.17
N PHE A 732 18.62 -2.29 12.23
CA PHE A 732 17.90 -2.27 13.51
C PHE A 732 18.86 -2.36 14.69
N THR A 733 18.43 -1.95 15.87
CA THR A 733 19.14 -2.22 17.13
C THR A 733 18.44 -3.36 17.88
N PRO A 734 19.15 -4.18 18.67
CA PRO A 734 18.51 -5.19 19.53
C PRO A 734 17.39 -4.60 20.41
N ARG A 735 17.58 -3.37 20.92
CA ARG A 735 16.57 -2.63 21.67
C ARG A 735 15.28 -2.41 20.88
N GLU A 736 15.37 -1.93 19.64
CA GLU A 736 14.20 -1.71 18.75
C GLU A 736 13.49 -3.03 18.41
N ALA A 737 14.23 -4.13 18.33
CA ALA A 737 13.72 -5.46 18.08
C ALA A 737 13.19 -6.17 19.33
N GLY A 738 13.35 -5.58 20.52
CA GLY A 738 12.94 -6.18 21.79
C GLY A 738 13.64 -7.51 22.09
N ILE A 739 14.91 -7.64 21.70
CA ILE A 739 15.76 -8.82 21.92
C ILE A 739 17.06 -8.46 22.65
N SER A 740 17.63 -9.42 23.35
CA SER A 740 18.96 -9.33 23.96
C SER A 740 20.09 -9.46 22.93
N VAL A 741 21.29 -9.06 23.34
CA VAL A 741 22.53 -9.25 22.54
C VAL A 741 22.80 -10.73 22.29
N GLU A 742 22.56 -11.60 23.27
CA GLU A 742 22.72 -13.04 23.16
C GLU A 742 21.76 -13.64 22.13
N GLU A 743 20.48 -13.26 22.17
CA GLU A 743 19.48 -13.70 21.19
C GLU A 743 19.86 -13.24 19.77
N ALA A 744 20.29 -11.99 19.60
CA ALA A 744 20.78 -11.49 18.31
C ALA A 744 21.97 -12.32 17.79
N ARG A 745 22.94 -12.65 18.65
CA ARG A 745 24.08 -13.52 18.29
C ARG A 745 23.62 -14.93 17.90
N CYS A 746 22.67 -15.51 18.63
CA CYS A 746 22.08 -16.82 18.30
C CYS A 746 21.36 -16.82 16.93
N LEU A 747 20.78 -15.68 16.53
CA LEU A 747 20.16 -15.51 15.21
C LEU A 747 21.18 -15.32 14.07
N GLY A 748 22.47 -15.16 14.39
CA GLY A 748 23.57 -15.00 13.45
C GLY A 748 24.13 -13.57 13.36
N TYR A 749 23.71 -12.65 14.24
CA TYR A 749 24.22 -11.28 14.27
C TYR A 749 25.40 -11.14 15.23
N ALA A 750 26.61 -11.30 14.70
CA ALA A 750 27.84 -11.23 15.51
C ALA A 750 28.47 -9.83 15.57
N ARG A 751 28.20 -8.99 14.57
CA ARG A 751 28.86 -7.69 14.37
C ARG A 751 27.86 -6.60 14.03
N ASP A 752 28.18 -5.37 14.43
CA ASP A 752 27.45 -4.17 14.05
C ASP A 752 27.80 -3.73 12.61
N MET A 753 27.07 -2.73 12.11
CA MET A 753 27.25 -2.19 10.75
C MET A 753 28.66 -1.62 10.50
N ALA A 754 29.41 -1.27 11.55
CA ALA A 754 30.80 -0.80 11.46
C ALA A 754 31.81 -1.97 11.52
N GLY A 755 31.33 -3.21 11.60
CA GLY A 755 32.14 -4.43 11.68
C GLY A 755 32.69 -4.74 13.07
N ARG A 756 32.28 -4.00 14.10
CA ARG A 756 32.70 -4.23 15.50
C ARG A 756 31.86 -5.36 16.12
N PRO A 757 32.39 -6.11 17.10
CA PRO A 757 31.60 -7.12 17.82
C PRO A 757 30.33 -6.52 18.43
N LEU A 758 29.22 -7.26 18.36
CA LEU A 758 27.97 -6.87 19.01
C LEU A 758 28.08 -7.14 20.52
N GLU A 759 28.07 -6.10 21.34
CA GLU A 759 28.22 -6.13 22.81
C GLU A 759 27.11 -5.36 23.54
N ARG A 760 26.41 -4.45 22.86
CA ARG A 760 25.39 -3.57 23.45
C ARG A 760 24.10 -3.56 22.62
N GLU A 761 22.99 -3.30 23.29
CA GLU A 761 21.65 -3.28 22.68
C GLU A 761 21.37 -2.04 21.81
N ASP A 762 22.23 -1.03 21.86
CA ASP A 762 22.14 0.21 21.07
C ASP A 762 22.99 0.17 19.80
N GLN A 763 23.75 -0.91 19.56
CA GLN A 763 24.50 -1.08 18.33
C GLN A 763 23.56 -1.39 17.16
N VAL A 764 23.82 -0.72 16.04
CA VAL A 764 23.05 -0.87 14.81
C VAL A 764 23.55 -2.08 14.02
N LEU A 765 22.64 -3.01 13.74
CA LEU A 765 22.85 -4.24 12.96
C LEU A 765 22.24 -4.07 11.57
N GLU A 766 22.89 -4.58 10.53
CA GLU A 766 22.34 -4.67 9.18
C GLU A 766 21.35 -5.84 9.08
N LEU A 767 20.08 -5.57 8.76
CA LEU A 767 19.01 -6.57 8.66
C LEU A 767 19.25 -7.49 7.46
N ARG A 768 19.10 -8.81 7.66
CA ARG A 768 19.30 -9.76 6.56
C ARG A 768 18.08 -9.77 5.63
N PRO A 769 18.24 -10.13 4.35
CA PRO A 769 17.20 -9.93 3.33
C PRO A 769 15.83 -10.59 3.58
N GLN A 770 15.76 -11.64 4.42
CA GLN A 770 14.52 -12.37 4.71
C GLN A 770 14.18 -12.36 6.21
N ASP A 771 14.87 -11.53 6.99
CA ASP A 771 14.58 -11.35 8.42
C ASP A 771 13.56 -10.22 8.61
N ILE A 772 12.68 -10.38 9.60
CA ILE A 772 11.58 -9.44 9.88
C ILE A 772 11.42 -9.13 11.37
N LEU A 773 10.96 -7.91 11.66
CA LEU A 773 10.45 -7.52 12.98
C LEU A 773 8.93 -7.46 12.92
N VAL A 774 8.27 -8.25 13.77
CA VAL A 774 6.81 -8.43 13.73
C VAL A 774 6.15 -7.52 14.78
N ALA A 775 4.97 -6.96 14.48
CA ALA A 775 4.18 -6.25 15.50
C ALA A 775 3.94 -7.17 16.72
N ARG A 776 4.06 -6.67 17.94
CA ARG A 776 3.90 -7.46 19.17
C ARG A 776 2.54 -8.20 19.23
N SER A 777 1.47 -7.53 18.80
CA SER A 777 0.13 -8.12 18.67
C SER A 777 0.07 -9.28 17.66
N GLY A 778 0.88 -9.21 16.60
CA GLY A 778 1.09 -10.31 15.66
C GLY A 778 1.81 -11.48 16.32
N GLY A 779 2.89 -11.21 17.05
CA GLY A 779 3.62 -12.23 17.82
C GLY A 779 2.72 -12.98 18.80
N GLU A 780 1.92 -12.26 19.58
CA GLU A 780 0.94 -12.85 20.52
C GLU A 780 -0.11 -13.72 19.80
N TYR A 781 -0.57 -13.30 18.63
CA TYR A 781 -1.48 -14.12 17.82
C TYR A 781 -0.76 -15.38 17.28
N LEU A 782 0.47 -15.26 16.79
CA LEU A 782 1.25 -16.39 16.30
C LEU A 782 1.59 -17.40 17.40
N VAL A 783 1.77 -16.99 18.65
CA VAL A 783 1.91 -17.93 19.78
C VAL A 783 0.68 -18.83 19.91
N ARG A 784 -0.53 -18.27 19.75
CA ARG A 784 -1.76 -19.07 19.74
C ARG A 784 -1.83 -20.00 18.53
N VAL A 785 -1.35 -19.57 17.36
CA VAL A 785 -1.25 -20.44 16.18
C VAL A 785 -0.23 -21.56 16.42
N ALA A 786 0.92 -21.27 17.03
CA ALA A 786 1.93 -22.27 17.37
C ALA A 786 1.38 -23.31 18.36
N ALA A 787 0.67 -22.88 19.40
CA ALA A 787 0.00 -23.78 20.34
C ALA A 787 -1.07 -24.66 19.66
N PHE A 788 -1.82 -24.09 18.70
CA PHE A 788 -2.73 -24.87 17.86
C PHE A 788 -2.00 -25.93 17.03
N ILE A 789 -0.87 -25.60 16.40
CA ILE A 789 -0.10 -26.56 15.60
C ILE A 789 0.48 -27.67 16.48
N ASP A 790 0.98 -27.34 17.66
CA ASP A 790 1.51 -28.32 18.60
C ASP A 790 0.43 -29.31 19.06
N ASP A 791 -0.74 -28.80 19.48
CA ASP A 791 -1.87 -29.65 19.85
C ASP A 791 -2.37 -30.45 18.64
N LEU A 792 -2.36 -29.87 17.44
CA LEU A 792 -2.76 -30.55 16.21
C LEU A 792 -1.81 -31.73 15.89
N LEU A 793 -0.50 -31.52 15.98
CA LEU A 793 0.52 -32.56 15.78
C LEU A 793 0.37 -33.69 16.80
N GLU A 794 0.25 -33.36 18.08
CA GLU A 794 0.16 -34.32 19.17
C GLU A 794 -1.17 -35.10 19.13
N ARG A 795 -2.29 -34.38 19.05
CA ARG A 795 -3.63 -34.94 19.30
C ARG A 795 -4.26 -35.56 18.06
N LEU A 796 -4.05 -34.97 16.88
CA LEU A 796 -4.63 -35.48 15.63
C LEU A 796 -3.64 -36.36 14.86
N TYR A 797 -2.40 -35.92 14.70
CA TYR A 797 -1.41 -36.60 13.87
C TYR A 797 -0.55 -37.62 14.65
N GLY A 798 -0.57 -37.60 15.99
CA GLY A 798 0.24 -38.49 16.83
C GLY A 798 1.74 -38.29 16.59
N LEU A 799 2.17 -37.03 16.48
CA LEU A 799 3.56 -36.59 16.32
C LEU A 799 3.99 -35.76 17.52
N GLY A 800 5.30 -35.54 17.69
CA GLY A 800 5.79 -34.63 18.72
C GLY A 800 5.39 -33.17 18.43
N ARG A 801 5.23 -32.38 19.49
CA ARG A 801 5.08 -30.92 19.38
C ARG A 801 6.33 -30.31 18.74
N PHE A 802 6.16 -29.18 18.06
CA PHE A 802 7.20 -28.54 17.25
C PHE A 802 7.67 -27.21 17.83
N TYR A 803 6.75 -26.31 18.22
CA TYR A 803 7.09 -24.94 18.61
C TYR A 803 7.38 -24.79 20.10
N TYR A 804 6.55 -25.38 20.97
CA TYR A 804 6.59 -25.20 22.43
C TYR A 804 6.52 -23.72 22.88
N ALA A 805 6.01 -22.83 22.02
CA ALA A 805 6.00 -21.39 22.27
C ALA A 805 4.97 -20.98 23.34
N LYS A 806 5.42 -20.15 24.29
CA LYS A 806 4.57 -19.56 25.35
C LYS A 806 4.54 -18.04 25.29
N SER A 807 5.54 -17.45 24.65
CA SER A 807 5.73 -16.01 24.48
C SER A 807 6.19 -15.71 23.05
N PRO A 808 6.06 -14.47 22.57
CA PRO A 808 6.59 -14.09 21.27
C PRO A 808 8.08 -14.39 21.12
N GLN A 809 8.88 -14.26 22.18
CA GLN A 809 10.33 -14.55 22.17
C GLN A 809 10.65 -15.99 21.79
N ASP A 810 9.78 -16.95 22.13
CA ASP A 810 9.96 -18.36 21.74
C ASP A 810 9.81 -18.58 20.22
N LEU A 811 9.30 -17.58 19.48
CA LEU A 811 9.17 -17.62 18.02
C LEU A 811 10.39 -17.05 17.28
N LEU A 812 11.42 -16.54 17.99
CA LEU A 812 12.65 -16.07 17.37
C LEU A 812 13.33 -17.21 16.58
N GLY A 813 13.73 -16.91 15.35
CA GLY A 813 14.34 -17.87 14.43
C GLY A 813 13.35 -18.79 13.71
N HIS A 814 12.08 -18.83 14.11
CA HIS A 814 11.07 -19.61 13.40
C HIS A 814 10.68 -18.97 12.06
N LEU A 815 10.35 -19.85 11.11
CA LEU A 815 10.03 -19.49 9.74
C LEU A 815 8.54 -19.18 9.56
N VAL A 816 8.29 -18.19 8.71
CA VAL A 816 6.96 -17.74 8.30
C VAL A 816 6.89 -17.59 6.78
N VAL A 817 5.69 -17.72 6.24
CA VAL A 817 5.37 -17.39 4.87
C VAL A 817 4.72 -16.02 4.85
N THR A 818 5.27 -15.15 4.02
CA THR A 818 4.74 -13.83 3.74
C THR A 818 3.97 -13.88 2.43
N LEU A 819 2.75 -13.37 2.40
CA LEU A 819 1.87 -13.46 1.25
C LEU A 819 1.10 -12.16 1.05
N ALA A 820 1.23 -11.61 -0.15
CA ALA A 820 0.56 -10.39 -0.54
C ALA A 820 -0.85 -10.68 -1.09
N PRO A 821 -1.81 -9.75 -0.91
CA PRO A 821 -3.08 -9.81 -1.63
C PRO A 821 -2.84 -9.92 -3.13
N HIS A 822 -3.73 -10.60 -3.87
CA HIS A 822 -3.65 -10.74 -5.34
C HIS A 822 -2.43 -11.51 -5.88
N THR A 823 -1.57 -12.06 -5.03
CA THR A 823 -0.46 -12.93 -5.44
C THR A 823 -0.78 -14.40 -5.17
N SER A 824 0.07 -15.28 -5.67
CA SER A 824 -0.02 -16.74 -5.50
C SER A 824 1.30 -17.40 -5.09
N GLY A 825 2.36 -16.62 -4.92
CA GLY A 825 3.65 -17.08 -4.43
C GLY A 825 3.90 -16.54 -3.03
N GLY A 826 4.10 -17.45 -2.07
CA GLY A 826 4.57 -17.09 -0.74
C GLY A 826 6.09 -16.87 -0.75
N VAL A 827 6.58 -15.90 0.01
CA VAL A 827 8.01 -15.66 0.20
C VAL A 827 8.39 -15.98 1.63
N LEU A 828 9.42 -16.79 1.81
CA LEU A 828 9.90 -17.21 3.12
C LEU A 828 10.53 -16.03 3.87
N ALA A 829 10.20 -15.91 5.15
CA ALA A 829 10.88 -15.01 6.08
C ALA A 829 11.14 -15.68 7.44
N ARG A 830 12.00 -15.06 8.25
CA ARG A 830 12.38 -15.52 9.59
C ARG A 830 12.14 -14.40 10.61
N ILE A 831 11.48 -14.73 11.72
CA ILE A 831 11.22 -13.76 12.79
C ILE A 831 12.52 -13.53 13.57
N VAL A 832 12.97 -12.27 13.66
CA VAL A 832 14.17 -11.90 14.43
C VAL A 832 13.91 -10.92 15.55
N GLY A 833 12.69 -10.40 15.66
CA GLY A 833 12.32 -9.50 16.74
C GLY A 833 10.89 -9.03 16.66
N PHE A 834 10.50 -8.19 17.61
CA PHE A 834 9.17 -7.63 17.75
C PHE A 834 9.21 -6.13 17.95
N THR A 835 8.23 -5.43 17.40
CA THR A 835 8.06 -3.98 17.54
C THR A 835 6.69 -3.63 18.12
N ASP A 836 6.59 -2.49 18.79
CA ASP A 836 5.32 -1.98 19.33
C ASP A 836 4.49 -1.22 18.27
N ALA A 837 5.07 -0.93 17.09
CA ALA A 837 4.33 -0.38 15.97
C ALA A 837 3.24 -1.36 15.49
N LYS A 838 2.10 -0.84 15.04
CA LYS A 838 1.04 -1.62 14.36
C LYS A 838 1.36 -1.88 12.89
N ALA A 839 2.61 -2.25 12.64
CA ALA A 839 3.18 -2.58 11.35
C ALA A 839 4.33 -3.56 11.59
N TRP A 840 4.79 -4.22 10.54
CA TRP A 840 6.03 -4.99 10.57
C TRP A 840 7.13 -4.28 9.79
N PHE A 841 8.37 -4.56 10.15
CA PHE A 841 9.54 -4.07 9.45
C PHE A 841 10.22 -5.22 8.72
N ALA A 842 10.49 -5.02 7.44
CA ALA A 842 11.11 -6.03 6.58
C ALA A 842 12.14 -5.39 5.65
N HIS A 843 13.15 -6.16 5.26
CA HIS A 843 14.10 -5.70 4.25
C HIS A 843 13.36 -5.31 2.95
N PRO A 844 13.73 -4.20 2.27
CA PRO A 844 13.05 -3.77 1.04
C PRO A 844 12.95 -4.87 -0.04
N TYR A 845 13.95 -5.74 -0.13
CA TYR A 845 13.91 -6.90 -1.03
C TYR A 845 12.78 -7.87 -0.72
N LEU A 846 12.49 -8.14 0.56
CA LEU A 846 11.41 -9.02 0.97
C LEU A 846 10.05 -8.43 0.60
N ILE A 847 9.89 -7.11 0.70
CA ILE A 847 8.66 -6.40 0.30
C ILE A 847 8.50 -6.42 -1.22
N ALA A 848 9.54 -6.03 -1.97
CA ALA A 848 9.53 -6.02 -3.43
C ALA A 848 9.40 -7.42 -4.05
N ALA A 849 9.92 -8.46 -3.40
CA ALA A 849 9.74 -9.85 -3.83
C ALA A 849 8.27 -10.28 -3.83
N ARG A 850 7.38 -9.61 -3.09
CA ARG A 850 5.94 -9.86 -3.14
C ARG A 850 5.20 -8.94 -4.09
N ARG A 851 5.91 -8.18 -4.93
CA ARG A 851 5.35 -7.16 -5.85
C ARG A 851 4.59 -6.08 -5.08
N ARG A 852 5.15 -5.67 -3.93
CA ARG A 852 4.61 -4.67 -3.01
C ARG A 852 5.63 -3.57 -2.77
N ASN A 853 5.14 -2.44 -2.30
CA ASN A 853 5.94 -1.34 -1.79
C ASN A 853 5.40 -0.90 -0.43
N CYS A 854 5.93 0.20 0.10
CA CYS A 854 5.55 0.77 1.39
C CYS A 854 4.67 2.00 1.20
N ASP A 855 3.77 1.96 0.21
CA ASP A 855 2.82 3.04 -0.05
C ASP A 855 1.57 2.96 0.82
N GLY A 856 1.49 2.06 1.81
CA GLY A 856 0.28 1.73 2.57
C GLY A 856 -0.30 0.34 2.25
N ASP A 857 0.42 -0.45 1.45
CA ASP A 857 0.13 -1.86 1.21
C ASP A 857 0.26 -2.73 2.48
N GLU A 858 -0.53 -3.80 2.52
CA GLU A 858 -0.62 -4.75 3.62
C GLU A 858 -0.29 -6.17 3.14
N ASP A 859 0.42 -6.93 3.95
CA ASP A 859 0.75 -8.34 3.70
C ASP A 859 0.26 -9.25 4.83
N SER A 860 -0.03 -10.49 4.49
CA SER A 860 -0.37 -11.55 5.44
C SER A 860 0.89 -12.33 5.87
N LEU A 861 0.96 -12.63 7.16
CA LEU A 861 1.96 -13.50 7.78
C LEU A 861 1.33 -14.82 8.23
N ILE A 862 1.99 -15.94 7.92
CA ILE A 862 1.53 -17.31 8.22
C ILE A 862 2.72 -18.10 8.80
N LEU A 863 2.56 -18.84 9.90
CA LEU A 863 3.62 -19.77 10.34
C LEU A 863 3.88 -20.83 9.25
N LEU A 864 5.15 -21.12 8.96
CA LEU A 864 5.48 -22.04 7.86
C LEU A 864 4.80 -23.41 8.05
N LEU A 865 4.84 -23.99 9.25
CA LEU A 865 4.24 -25.31 9.48
C LEU A 865 2.70 -25.29 9.40
N ASP A 866 2.05 -24.21 9.85
CA ASP A 866 0.60 -24.00 9.65
C ASP A 866 0.26 -23.98 8.16
N CYS A 867 1.04 -23.25 7.37
CA CYS A 867 0.89 -23.17 5.93
C CYS A 867 0.99 -24.56 5.28
N LEU A 868 2.03 -25.34 5.61
CA LEU A 868 2.26 -26.65 4.96
C LEU A 868 1.22 -27.72 5.37
N ILE A 869 0.78 -27.72 6.64
CA ILE A 869 -0.16 -28.73 7.14
C ILE A 869 -1.61 -28.38 6.74
N ASN A 870 -2.02 -27.12 6.88
CA ASN A 870 -3.44 -26.77 6.82
C ASN A 870 -3.91 -26.23 5.46
N PHE A 871 -3.01 -25.75 4.61
CA PHE A 871 -3.36 -25.33 3.24
C PHE A 871 -3.87 -26.50 2.40
N SER A 872 -4.93 -26.33 1.61
CA SER A 872 -5.21 -27.29 0.53
C SER A 872 -5.84 -26.64 -0.68
N ARG A 873 -5.40 -27.06 -1.88
CA ARG A 873 -6.03 -26.69 -3.16
C ARG A 873 -7.49 -27.14 -3.22
N SER A 874 -7.85 -28.20 -2.47
CA SER A 874 -9.23 -28.68 -2.33
C SER A 874 -10.17 -27.71 -1.61
N PHE A 875 -9.63 -26.71 -0.89
CA PHE A 875 -10.42 -25.68 -0.21
C PHE A 875 -10.58 -24.40 -1.03
N LEU A 876 -9.76 -24.21 -2.06
CA LEU A 876 -9.77 -23.00 -2.87
C LEU A 876 -11.12 -22.83 -3.60
N PRO A 877 -11.66 -21.59 -3.66
CA PRO A 877 -12.90 -21.31 -4.37
C PRO A 877 -12.82 -21.70 -5.86
N ASP A 878 -13.90 -22.25 -6.41
CA ASP A 878 -13.98 -22.65 -7.84
C ASP A 878 -14.21 -21.46 -8.79
N LYS A 879 -14.56 -20.29 -8.24
CA LYS A 879 -14.82 -19.08 -9.02
C LYS A 879 -13.51 -18.39 -9.40
N ARG A 880 -13.52 -17.66 -10.52
CA ARG A 880 -12.39 -16.81 -10.93
C ARG A 880 -12.04 -15.78 -9.85
N GLY A 881 -10.75 -15.58 -9.61
CA GLY A 881 -10.26 -14.85 -8.47
C GLY A 881 -10.08 -15.72 -7.22
N GLY A 882 -10.36 -17.02 -7.30
CA GLY A 882 -10.30 -17.96 -6.17
C GLY A 882 -8.88 -18.35 -5.79
N LEU A 883 -7.95 -18.34 -6.75
CA LEU A 883 -6.52 -18.61 -6.53
C LEU A 883 -5.75 -17.39 -6.03
N MET A 884 -6.35 -16.20 -6.07
CA MET A 884 -5.74 -15.01 -5.47
C MET A 884 -5.53 -15.22 -3.99
N ASP A 885 -4.38 -14.74 -3.51
CA ASP A 885 -4.05 -14.74 -2.09
C ASP A 885 -3.89 -16.18 -1.54
N ALA A 886 -3.42 -17.14 -2.35
CA ALA A 886 -3.16 -18.52 -1.95
C ALA A 886 -1.68 -18.87 -2.15
N PRO A 887 -1.00 -19.52 -1.18
CA PRO A 887 0.42 -19.86 -1.30
C PRO A 887 0.61 -21.08 -2.21
N LEU A 888 0.50 -20.92 -3.53
CA LEU A 888 0.60 -22.01 -4.50
C LEU A 888 2.03 -22.50 -4.73
N VAL A 889 3.02 -21.66 -4.41
CA VAL A 889 4.46 -21.95 -4.44
C VAL A 889 5.14 -21.20 -3.28
N LEU A 890 6.29 -21.71 -2.82
CA LEU A 890 7.11 -21.06 -1.80
C LEU A 890 8.51 -20.70 -2.34
N THR A 891 8.82 -19.42 -2.37
CA THR A 891 10.19 -18.91 -2.64
C THR A 891 11.00 -18.93 -1.35
N THR A 892 12.08 -19.72 -1.33
CA THR A 892 12.94 -19.88 -0.15
C THR A 892 14.12 -18.92 -0.10
N ARG A 893 14.53 -18.39 -1.25
CA ARG A 893 15.63 -17.44 -1.38
C ARG A 893 15.23 -16.27 -2.27
N ILE A 894 15.52 -15.05 -1.83
CA ILE A 894 15.31 -13.85 -2.63
C ILE A 894 16.53 -13.59 -3.51
N ASP A 895 16.31 -13.36 -4.81
CA ASP A 895 17.31 -12.86 -5.75
C ASP A 895 16.93 -11.41 -6.15
N PRO A 896 17.78 -10.39 -5.87
CA PRO A 896 17.52 -9.01 -6.25
C PRO A 896 17.32 -8.78 -7.75
N ASN A 897 17.78 -9.69 -8.61
CA ASN A 897 17.48 -9.63 -10.05
C ASN A 897 16.02 -9.95 -10.39
N GLU A 898 15.33 -10.68 -9.50
CA GLU A 898 14.00 -11.25 -9.74
C GLU A 898 12.90 -10.57 -8.91
N ILE A 899 13.19 -9.47 -8.22
CA ILE A 899 12.22 -8.67 -7.47
C ILE A 899 11.75 -7.46 -8.28
N ASP A 900 10.76 -6.74 -7.75
CA ASP A 900 10.31 -5.50 -8.36
C ASP A 900 11.44 -4.47 -8.51
N LYS A 901 11.47 -3.78 -9.66
CA LYS A 901 12.50 -2.80 -10.04
C LYS A 901 12.49 -1.56 -9.12
N GLU A 902 11.39 -1.28 -8.43
CA GLU A 902 11.31 -0.18 -7.47
C GLU A 902 12.40 -0.29 -6.38
N ALA A 903 12.68 -1.52 -5.91
CA ALA A 903 13.75 -1.75 -4.94
C ALA A 903 15.16 -1.50 -5.50
N HIS A 904 15.34 -1.49 -6.83
CA HIS A 904 16.62 -1.20 -7.46
C HIS A 904 17.01 0.27 -7.35
N ASN A 905 16.01 1.15 -7.19
CA ASN A 905 16.19 2.60 -7.05
C ASN A 905 16.48 3.03 -5.60
N LEU A 906 16.49 2.10 -4.65
CA LEU A 906 16.85 2.38 -3.26
C LEU A 906 18.29 2.90 -3.19
N ASP A 907 18.46 4.09 -2.65
CA ASP A 907 19.75 4.76 -2.48
C ASP A 907 20.48 4.27 -1.22
N LEU A 908 21.78 4.04 -1.36
CA LEU A 908 22.64 3.42 -0.34
C LEU A 908 23.76 4.31 0.25
N PRO A 909 23.97 5.59 -0.10
CA PRO A 909 25.09 6.34 0.47
C PRO A 909 24.81 6.77 1.93
N ALA A 910 25.88 6.94 2.71
CA ALA A 910 25.81 7.49 4.07
C ALA A 910 25.55 9.02 4.11
N GLY A 911 25.67 9.68 2.96
CA GLY A 911 25.39 11.11 2.79
C GLY A 911 25.33 11.43 1.30
N TYR A 912 24.45 12.36 0.91
CA TYR A 912 24.33 12.72 -0.51
C TYR A 912 25.46 13.65 -0.97
N PRO A 913 25.85 13.56 -2.26
CA PRO A 913 26.86 14.47 -2.82
C PRO A 913 26.30 15.89 -3.00
N LEU A 914 27.18 16.89 -2.99
CA LEU A 914 26.81 18.29 -3.22
C LEU A 914 26.08 18.48 -4.57
N ALA A 915 26.47 17.70 -5.58
CA ALA A 915 25.87 17.73 -6.91
C ALA A 915 24.35 17.43 -6.90
N LEU A 916 23.84 16.66 -5.94
CA LEU A 916 22.39 16.43 -5.82
C LEU A 916 21.66 17.74 -5.49
N PHE A 917 22.17 18.47 -4.51
CA PHE A 917 21.55 19.73 -4.06
C PHE A 917 21.65 20.81 -5.15
N GLU A 918 22.81 20.93 -5.80
CA GLU A 918 23.02 21.86 -6.93
C GLU A 918 22.11 21.51 -8.12
N ALA A 919 21.91 20.22 -8.41
CA ALA A 919 20.98 19.76 -9.46
C ALA A 919 19.51 20.01 -9.10
N ALA A 920 19.15 19.88 -7.83
CA ALA A 920 17.81 20.15 -7.35
C ALA A 920 17.44 21.64 -7.45
N GLU A 921 18.36 22.56 -7.19
CA GLU A 921 18.13 24.01 -7.34
C GLU A 921 17.74 24.42 -8.77
N ARG A 922 18.18 23.66 -9.77
CA ARG A 922 17.96 23.91 -11.21
C ARG A 922 16.90 22.98 -11.81
N PHE A 923 16.10 22.29 -10.98
CA PHE A 923 15.05 21.36 -11.40
C PHE A 923 15.52 20.26 -12.37
N ALA A 924 16.76 19.79 -12.20
CA ALA A 924 17.37 18.79 -13.08
C ALA A 924 16.62 17.45 -13.05
N HIS A 925 16.73 16.69 -14.13
CA HIS A 925 16.20 15.33 -14.15
C HIS A 925 17.07 14.43 -13.25
N PRO A 926 16.50 13.53 -12.41
CA PRO A 926 17.28 12.72 -11.45
C PRO A 926 18.37 11.86 -12.11
N LYS A 927 18.15 11.42 -13.35
CA LYS A 927 19.14 10.70 -14.17
C LYS A 927 20.47 11.44 -14.39
N GLU A 928 20.49 12.77 -14.30
CA GLU A 928 21.74 13.55 -14.46
C GLU A 928 22.73 13.29 -13.32
N VAL A 929 22.23 13.04 -12.10
CA VAL A 929 23.05 12.79 -10.91
C VAL A 929 23.05 11.33 -10.48
N GLU A 930 22.18 10.50 -11.06
CA GLU A 930 22.06 9.07 -10.77
C GLU A 930 23.42 8.38 -10.74
N ALA A 931 24.31 8.65 -11.70
CA ALA A 931 25.64 8.04 -11.78
C ALA A 931 26.48 8.23 -10.50
N GLN A 932 26.32 9.35 -9.78
CA GLN A 932 27.09 9.70 -8.59
C GLN A 932 26.50 9.14 -7.29
N ILE A 933 25.27 8.64 -7.32
CA ILE A 933 24.56 8.10 -6.14
C ILE A 933 24.56 6.58 -6.23
N ASP A 934 25.07 5.91 -5.20
CA ASP A 934 25.03 4.45 -5.13
C ASP A 934 23.61 3.96 -4.88
N THR A 935 23.15 3.00 -5.68
CA THR A 935 21.80 2.42 -5.60
C THR A 935 21.89 0.90 -5.63
N VAL A 936 20.86 0.23 -5.11
CA VAL A 936 20.76 -1.23 -5.15
C VAL A 936 21.03 -1.78 -6.55
N GLY A 937 20.42 -1.20 -7.58
CA GLY A 937 20.53 -1.66 -8.97
C GLY A 937 21.98 -1.75 -9.47
N LYS A 938 22.87 -0.88 -8.97
CA LYS A 938 24.30 -0.88 -9.33
C LYS A 938 25.11 -1.97 -8.62
N ARG A 939 24.62 -2.48 -7.49
CA ARG A 939 25.28 -3.54 -6.71
C ARG A 939 24.87 -4.94 -7.13
N ILE A 940 23.75 -5.09 -7.85
CA ILE A 940 23.25 -6.38 -8.32
C ILE A 940 24.33 -7.11 -9.15
N GLY A 941 24.55 -8.39 -8.84
CA GLY A 941 25.60 -9.20 -9.47
C GLY A 941 26.99 -9.09 -8.81
N SER A 942 27.16 -8.21 -7.81
CA SER A 942 28.35 -8.12 -6.97
C SER A 942 28.16 -8.81 -5.61
N VAL A 943 29.25 -8.95 -4.83
CA VAL A 943 29.22 -9.47 -3.46
C VAL A 943 28.37 -8.59 -2.54
N LEU A 944 28.32 -7.27 -2.79
CA LEU A 944 27.61 -6.27 -1.99
C LEU A 944 26.10 -6.22 -2.28
N GLN A 945 25.55 -7.12 -3.08
CA GLN A 945 24.13 -7.09 -3.42
C GLN A 945 23.20 -7.36 -2.23
N TYR A 946 23.70 -7.93 -1.13
CA TYR A 946 22.93 -8.24 0.09
C TYR A 946 23.50 -7.62 1.38
N GLU A 947 24.57 -6.82 1.28
CA GLU A 947 25.30 -6.32 2.45
C GLU A 947 25.97 -4.96 2.18
N GLY A 948 26.37 -4.27 3.25
CA GLY A 948 27.02 -2.97 3.19
C GLY A 948 26.06 -1.83 2.83
N PHE A 949 24.78 -1.97 3.15
CA PHE A 949 23.79 -0.91 2.96
C PHE A 949 24.11 0.24 3.92
N ALA A 950 23.81 1.46 3.51
CA ALA A 950 23.82 2.61 4.42
C ALA A 950 22.59 3.49 4.18
N TYR A 951 22.51 4.56 4.96
CA TYR A 951 21.41 5.50 5.04
C TYR A 951 21.98 6.87 5.44
N THR A 952 21.28 7.95 5.13
CA THR A 952 21.79 9.32 5.34
C THR A 952 21.41 9.91 6.69
N HIS A 953 20.30 9.48 7.28
CA HIS A 953 19.77 10.02 8.54
C HIS A 953 19.57 8.92 9.57
N GLU A 954 20.13 9.11 10.76
CA GLU A 954 19.83 8.23 11.89
C GLU A 954 18.45 8.55 12.49
N THR A 955 17.85 7.55 13.13
CA THR A 955 16.66 7.67 13.97
C THR A 955 16.93 6.99 15.30
N HIS A 956 16.59 7.62 16.42
CA HIS A 956 16.81 7.01 17.73
C HIS A 956 15.83 5.87 18.02
N GLY A 957 14.72 5.80 17.28
CA GLY A 957 13.78 4.69 17.36
C GLY A 957 12.81 4.66 16.19
N VAL A 958 12.81 3.56 15.44
CA VAL A 958 11.90 3.33 14.30
C VAL A 958 10.40 3.31 14.66
N ALA A 959 10.07 3.28 15.95
CA ALA A 959 8.69 3.31 16.48
C ALA A 959 8.44 4.46 17.49
N GLN A 960 9.23 5.54 17.47
CA GLN A 960 9.17 6.63 18.47
C GLN A 960 7.96 7.58 18.33
N GLY A 961 7.19 7.48 17.24
CA GLY A 961 5.97 8.26 17.03
C GLY A 961 4.72 7.67 17.72
N PRO A 962 3.52 8.22 17.45
CA PRO A 962 2.26 7.58 17.82
C PRO A 962 2.19 6.16 17.26
N LEU A 963 1.86 5.17 18.10
CA LEU A 963 1.78 3.75 17.72
C LEU A 963 0.44 3.36 17.10
N ALA A 964 -0.58 4.20 17.28
CA ALA A 964 -1.92 3.99 16.78
C ALA A 964 -2.52 5.32 16.32
N SER A 965 -3.13 5.32 15.15
CA SER A 965 -3.80 6.52 14.64
C SER A 965 -5.08 6.81 15.45
N ALA A 966 -5.27 8.08 15.81
CA ALA A 966 -6.51 8.57 16.43
C ALA A 966 -7.76 8.31 15.57
N TYR A 967 -7.60 8.06 14.27
CA TYR A 967 -8.67 7.64 13.37
C TYR A 967 -9.33 6.31 13.78
N GLY A 968 -8.60 5.43 14.47
CA GLY A 968 -9.14 4.16 14.95
C GLY A 968 -10.25 4.30 15.99
N GLU A 969 -10.37 5.46 16.62
CA GLU A 969 -11.21 5.69 17.81
C GLU A 969 -12.35 6.68 17.55
N GLY A 970 -13.43 6.58 18.32
CA GLY A 970 -14.56 7.52 18.27
C GLY A 970 -15.59 7.28 17.16
N SER A 971 -16.71 8.01 17.25
CA SER A 971 -17.78 7.99 16.26
C SER A 971 -17.41 8.74 14.97
N MET A 972 -18.16 8.53 13.88
CA MET A 972 -17.88 9.23 12.61
C MET A 972 -18.00 10.75 12.74
N ALA A 973 -18.94 11.24 13.57
CA ALA A 973 -19.12 12.67 13.82
C ALA A 973 -17.91 13.25 14.57
N GLU A 974 -17.45 12.58 15.62
CA GLU A 974 -16.23 12.97 16.36
C GLU A 974 -15.00 13.02 15.45
N LYS A 975 -14.85 12.05 14.53
CA LYS A 975 -13.73 12.05 13.57
C LYS A 975 -13.75 13.25 12.64
N ILE A 976 -14.94 13.69 12.23
CA ILE A 976 -15.10 14.88 11.38
C ILE A 976 -14.77 16.13 12.19
N ASP A 977 -15.28 16.23 13.41
CA ASP A 977 -15.05 17.38 14.27
C ASP A 977 -13.54 17.53 14.57
N LYS A 978 -12.85 16.44 14.91
CA LYS A 978 -11.38 16.43 15.07
C LYS A 978 -10.63 16.80 13.78
N GLN A 979 -11.07 16.28 12.63
CA GLN A 979 -10.47 16.62 11.34
C GLN A 979 -10.59 18.13 11.04
N LEU A 980 -11.75 18.73 11.31
CA LEU A 980 -12.02 20.14 11.02
C LEU A 980 -11.33 21.06 12.03
N ASP A 981 -11.29 20.67 13.31
CA ASP A 981 -10.51 21.38 14.33
C ASP A 981 -9.01 21.43 13.97
N LEU A 982 -8.46 20.30 13.52
CA LEU A 982 -7.08 20.26 13.03
C LEU A 982 -6.88 21.13 11.78
N ALA A 983 -7.84 21.13 10.85
CA ALA A 983 -7.79 21.99 9.66
C ALA A 983 -7.81 23.48 10.00
N LEU A 984 -8.50 23.89 11.07
CA LEU A 984 -8.52 25.26 11.57
C LEU A 984 -7.20 25.67 12.22
N ARG A 985 -6.48 24.73 12.86
CA ARG A 985 -5.18 24.99 13.49
C ARG A 985 -4.02 25.07 12.50
N ILE A 986 -4.08 24.39 11.36
CA ILE A 986 -2.96 24.33 10.41
C ILE A 986 -3.00 25.50 9.42
N ARG A 987 -1.96 26.35 9.43
CA ARG A 987 -1.83 27.50 8.51
C ARG A 987 -1.88 27.12 7.02
N ALA A 988 -1.34 25.95 6.68
CA ALA A 988 -1.28 25.44 5.31
C ALA A 988 -2.59 24.77 4.82
N VAL A 989 -3.65 24.78 5.64
CA VAL A 989 -4.94 24.19 5.31
C VAL A 989 -6.00 25.28 5.19
N ASP A 990 -6.71 25.30 4.07
CA ASP A 990 -7.97 26.01 3.94
C ASP A 990 -9.11 25.10 4.40
N PRO A 991 -9.75 25.38 5.55
CA PRO A 991 -10.84 24.56 6.06
C PRO A 991 -12.09 24.63 5.18
N ASN A 992 -12.34 25.75 4.48
CA ASN A 992 -13.51 25.91 3.62
C ASN A 992 -13.43 24.99 2.41
N ASP A 993 -12.27 24.92 1.77
CA ASP A 993 -12.01 23.99 0.66
C ASP A 993 -12.13 22.53 1.11
N VAL A 994 -11.56 22.19 2.28
CA VAL A 994 -11.67 20.83 2.84
C VAL A 994 -13.13 20.43 3.05
N VAL A 995 -13.94 21.30 3.64
CA VAL A 995 -15.38 21.06 3.83
C VAL A 995 -16.10 20.90 2.49
N ALA A 996 -15.85 21.81 1.54
CA ALA A 996 -16.47 21.75 0.22
C ALA A 996 -16.17 20.40 -0.48
N ARG A 997 -14.91 19.96 -0.46
CA ARG A 997 -14.49 18.68 -1.06
C ARG A 997 -15.08 17.47 -0.36
N ILE A 998 -15.14 17.45 0.99
CA ILE A 998 -15.79 16.37 1.74
C ILE A 998 -17.25 16.24 1.35
N VAL A 999 -17.97 17.37 1.29
CA VAL A 999 -19.39 17.36 0.91
C VAL A 999 -19.56 16.87 -0.52
N VAL A 1000 -18.79 17.39 -1.47
CA VAL A 1000 -18.93 17.06 -2.90
C VAL A 1000 -18.51 15.63 -3.24
N HIS A 1001 -17.43 15.13 -2.64
CA HIS A 1001 -16.83 13.84 -3.03
C HIS A 1001 -17.18 12.68 -2.10
N HIS A 1002 -17.68 12.94 -0.89
CA HIS A 1002 -18.05 11.89 0.05
C HIS A 1002 -19.53 11.95 0.46
N PHE A 1003 -20.03 13.07 1.00
CA PHE A 1003 -21.39 13.09 1.57
C PHE A 1003 -22.49 13.12 0.51
N LEU A 1004 -22.46 14.03 -0.45
CA LEU A 1004 -23.49 14.10 -1.49
C LEU A 1004 -23.58 12.82 -2.33
N PRO A 1005 -22.47 12.21 -2.78
CA PRO A 1005 -22.54 10.93 -3.49
C PRO A 1005 -23.17 9.81 -2.66
N ASP A 1006 -22.87 9.72 -1.36
CA ASP A 1006 -23.44 8.71 -0.46
C ASP A 1006 -24.93 8.96 -0.21
N LEU A 1007 -25.33 10.21 0.07
CA LEU A 1007 -26.74 10.60 0.26
C LEU A 1007 -27.58 10.29 -0.98
N ILE A 1008 -27.14 10.75 -2.16
CA ILE A 1008 -27.84 10.54 -3.43
C ILE A 1008 -27.85 9.05 -3.78
N GLY A 1009 -26.73 8.35 -3.57
CA GLY A 1009 -26.60 6.92 -3.82
C GLY A 1009 -27.56 6.10 -2.96
N ASN A 1010 -27.60 6.36 -1.66
CA ASN A 1010 -28.48 5.68 -0.72
C ASN A 1010 -29.95 6.03 -0.96
N LEU A 1011 -30.28 7.29 -1.31
CA LEU A 1011 -31.64 7.69 -1.69
C LEU A 1011 -32.13 6.93 -2.93
N LYS A 1012 -31.30 6.85 -3.98
CA LYS A 1012 -31.61 6.08 -5.20
C LYS A 1012 -31.69 4.57 -4.93
N ALA A 1013 -30.81 4.04 -4.09
CA ALA A 1013 -30.84 2.64 -3.68
C ALA A 1013 -32.11 2.32 -2.89
N PHE A 1014 -32.54 3.21 -1.99
CA PHE A 1014 -33.75 3.04 -1.19
C PHE A 1014 -35.01 2.97 -2.05
N SER A 1015 -35.14 3.81 -3.08
CA SER A 1015 -36.32 3.80 -3.98
C SER A 1015 -36.36 2.60 -4.93
N SER A 1016 -35.21 1.97 -5.20
CA SER A 1016 -35.07 0.83 -6.12
C SER A 1016 -34.81 -0.52 -5.42
N GLN A 1017 -34.90 -0.55 -4.09
CA GLN A 1017 -34.47 -1.69 -3.30
C GLN A 1017 -35.35 -2.94 -3.42
N SER A 1018 -34.77 -4.07 -3.03
CA SER A 1018 -35.47 -5.34 -2.84
C SER A 1018 -35.83 -5.55 -1.37
N VAL A 1019 -36.73 -6.49 -1.08
CA VAL A 1019 -37.02 -6.93 0.29
C VAL A 1019 -36.47 -8.32 0.53
N ARG A 1020 -35.92 -8.55 1.73
CA ARG A 1020 -35.31 -9.81 2.13
C ARG A 1020 -36.05 -10.42 3.31
N CYS A 1021 -36.26 -11.73 3.30
CA CYS A 1021 -36.74 -12.45 4.48
C CYS A 1021 -35.64 -12.57 5.53
N THR A 1022 -35.93 -12.20 6.79
CA THR A 1022 -34.98 -12.31 7.90
C THR A 1022 -34.68 -13.75 8.30
N LYS A 1023 -35.59 -14.70 8.00
CA LYS A 1023 -35.47 -16.11 8.38
C LYS A 1023 -34.75 -16.95 7.33
N CYS A 1024 -35.24 -17.01 6.10
CA CYS A 1024 -34.64 -17.84 5.03
C CYS A 1024 -33.69 -17.06 4.10
N GLY A 1025 -33.70 -15.72 4.15
CA GLY A 1025 -32.85 -14.90 3.28
C GLY A 1025 -33.37 -14.72 1.85
N ALA A 1026 -34.52 -15.29 1.48
CA ALA A 1026 -35.15 -15.08 0.18
C ALA A 1026 -35.33 -13.59 -0.13
N LYS A 1027 -34.97 -13.18 -1.35
CA LYS A 1027 -35.06 -11.79 -1.82
C LYS A 1027 -36.19 -11.66 -2.84
N TYR A 1028 -37.02 -10.63 -2.68
CA TYR A 1028 -38.11 -10.30 -3.60
C TYR A 1028 -37.90 -8.88 -4.11
N ARG A 1029 -38.08 -8.68 -5.41
CA ARG A 1029 -38.01 -7.34 -6.02
C ARG A 1029 -39.08 -6.38 -5.47
N ARG A 1030 -40.21 -6.92 -5.03
CA ARG A 1030 -41.34 -6.17 -4.43
C ARG A 1030 -41.88 -6.92 -3.23
N ILE A 1031 -42.51 -6.21 -2.30
CA ILE A 1031 -43.21 -6.83 -1.17
C ILE A 1031 -44.34 -7.71 -1.73
N PRO A 1032 -44.36 -9.03 -1.44
CA PRO A 1032 -45.51 -9.87 -1.75
C PRO A 1032 -46.76 -9.32 -1.09
N LEU A 1033 -47.91 -9.35 -1.76
CA LEU A 1033 -49.17 -8.79 -1.25
C LEU A 1033 -49.58 -9.34 0.12
N ARG A 1034 -49.13 -10.55 0.49
CA ARG A 1034 -49.36 -11.15 1.82
C ARG A 1034 -48.53 -10.51 2.95
N GLY A 1035 -47.59 -9.60 2.64
CA GLY A 1035 -46.68 -8.98 3.60
C GLY A 1035 -45.66 -9.93 4.25
N ARG A 1036 -45.64 -11.21 3.86
CA ARG A 1036 -44.78 -12.26 4.42
C ARG A 1036 -44.01 -12.97 3.32
N CYS A 1037 -42.90 -13.60 3.69
CA CYS A 1037 -42.10 -14.44 2.79
C CYS A 1037 -42.93 -15.60 2.23
N LEU A 1038 -42.85 -15.83 0.92
CA LEU A 1038 -43.59 -16.90 0.23
C LEU A 1038 -43.05 -18.29 0.55
N GLU A 1039 -41.80 -18.41 0.98
CA GLU A 1039 -41.15 -19.70 1.26
C GLU A 1039 -41.32 -20.14 2.72
N CYS A 1040 -41.14 -19.23 3.68
CA CYS A 1040 -41.09 -19.58 5.10
C CYS A 1040 -42.05 -18.79 6.00
N SER A 1041 -42.92 -17.96 5.40
CA SER A 1041 -43.85 -17.07 6.12
C SER A 1041 -43.20 -16.11 7.13
N GLY A 1042 -41.87 -15.94 7.08
CA GLY A 1042 -41.13 -15.01 7.93
C GLY A 1042 -41.30 -13.55 7.52
N ASN A 1043 -40.86 -12.65 8.40
CA ASN A 1043 -40.92 -11.21 8.17
C ASN A 1043 -39.98 -10.80 7.02
N LEU A 1044 -40.43 -9.82 6.27
CA LEU A 1044 -39.67 -9.19 5.20
C LEU A 1044 -39.16 -7.84 5.70
N THR A 1045 -37.89 -7.57 5.43
CA THR A 1045 -37.25 -6.30 5.78
C THR A 1045 -36.65 -5.67 4.54
N LEU A 1046 -36.58 -4.34 4.55
CA LEU A 1046 -35.91 -3.55 3.53
C LEU A 1046 -34.40 -3.86 3.56
N THR A 1047 -33.75 -3.82 2.40
CA THR A 1047 -32.29 -3.99 2.32
C THR A 1047 -31.53 -2.71 2.64
N VAL A 1048 -32.16 -1.56 2.46
CA VAL A 1048 -31.64 -0.22 2.78
C VAL A 1048 -32.63 0.44 3.73
N HIS A 1049 -32.15 0.87 4.89
CA HIS A 1049 -32.97 1.52 5.92
C HIS A 1049 -32.92 3.04 5.78
N GLU A 1050 -33.95 3.73 6.26
CA GLU A 1050 -34.03 5.20 6.27
C GLU A 1050 -32.82 5.85 6.96
N SER A 1051 -32.36 5.28 8.07
CA SER A 1051 -31.18 5.74 8.79
C SER A 1051 -29.91 5.77 7.92
N SER A 1052 -29.80 4.86 6.96
CA SER A 1052 -28.68 4.85 6.01
C SER A 1052 -28.78 5.99 5.01
N VAL A 1053 -29.99 6.40 4.61
CA VAL A 1053 -30.23 7.53 3.70
C VAL A 1053 -29.95 8.86 4.40
N LYS A 1054 -30.31 8.99 5.69
CA LYS A 1054 -30.14 10.23 6.47
C LYS A 1054 -28.75 10.39 7.11
N LYS A 1055 -27.87 9.38 7.01
CA LYS A 1055 -26.61 9.26 7.78
C LYS A 1055 -25.73 10.52 7.81
N TYR A 1056 -25.61 11.24 6.69
CA TYR A 1056 -24.73 12.42 6.56
C TYR A 1056 -25.47 13.75 6.42
N LEU A 1057 -26.80 13.76 6.44
CA LEU A 1057 -27.59 14.96 6.12
C LEU A 1057 -27.35 16.07 7.15
N GLU A 1058 -27.59 15.78 8.43
CA GLU A 1058 -27.42 16.74 9.52
C GLU A 1058 -26.00 17.29 9.61
N ILE A 1059 -25.01 16.41 9.43
CA ILE A 1059 -23.60 16.80 9.45
C ILE A 1059 -23.31 17.74 8.28
N SER A 1060 -23.81 17.43 7.07
CA SER A 1060 -23.61 18.26 5.87
C SER A 1060 -24.20 19.66 6.05
N LYS A 1061 -25.37 19.78 6.69
CA LYS A 1061 -25.99 21.07 7.02
C LYS A 1061 -25.18 21.86 8.04
N ARG A 1062 -24.80 21.21 9.14
CA ARG A 1062 -24.04 21.86 10.22
C ARG A 1062 -22.73 22.45 9.69
N ILE A 1063 -21.96 21.68 8.91
CA ILE A 1063 -20.67 22.15 8.39
C ILE A 1063 -20.82 23.19 7.25
N SER A 1064 -21.87 23.11 6.43
CA SER A 1064 -22.10 24.11 5.37
C SER A 1064 -22.60 25.46 5.89
N GLN A 1065 -23.15 25.49 7.10
CA GLN A 1065 -23.51 26.70 7.84
C GLN A 1065 -22.34 27.29 8.61
N GLN A 1066 -21.47 26.45 9.18
CA GLN A 1066 -20.29 26.89 9.94
C GLN A 1066 -19.15 27.41 9.06
N PHE A 1067 -19.00 26.87 7.85
CA PHE A 1067 -17.92 27.21 6.92
C PHE A 1067 -18.44 27.94 5.67
N GLU A 1068 -17.56 28.73 5.04
CA GLU A 1068 -17.87 29.49 3.85
C GLU A 1068 -17.81 28.60 2.61
N VAL A 1069 -18.90 27.89 2.34
CA VAL A 1069 -19.09 27.10 1.12
C VAL A 1069 -19.91 27.86 0.07
N SER A 1070 -19.76 27.47 -1.20
CA SER A 1070 -20.50 28.12 -2.30
C SER A 1070 -22.02 27.99 -2.15
N ASN A 1071 -22.75 29.02 -2.57
CA ASN A 1071 -24.22 29.01 -2.53
C ASN A 1071 -24.83 27.84 -3.32
N TYR A 1072 -24.19 27.44 -4.42
CA TYR A 1072 -24.58 26.26 -5.19
C TYR A 1072 -24.53 24.99 -4.33
N LEU A 1073 -23.49 24.82 -3.52
CA LEU A 1073 -23.35 23.66 -2.66
C LEU A 1073 -24.42 23.64 -1.56
N ARG A 1074 -24.73 24.79 -0.96
CA ARG A 1074 -25.81 24.92 0.04
C ARG A 1074 -27.16 24.54 -0.55
N GLN A 1075 -27.53 25.14 -1.68
CA GLN A 1075 -28.78 24.83 -2.40
C GLN A 1075 -28.88 23.34 -2.76
N ARG A 1076 -27.76 22.71 -3.12
CA ARG A 1076 -27.74 21.28 -3.45
C ARG A 1076 -27.97 20.39 -2.23
N ILE A 1077 -27.52 20.79 -1.04
CA ILE A 1077 -27.83 20.09 0.22
C ILE A 1077 -29.32 20.24 0.54
N ASP A 1078 -29.85 21.47 0.45
CA ASP A 1078 -31.26 21.76 0.75
C ASP A 1078 -32.22 20.98 -0.17
N LEU A 1079 -31.91 20.90 -1.47
CA LEU A 1079 -32.69 20.10 -2.42
C LEU A 1079 -32.69 18.59 -2.08
N ILE A 1080 -31.58 18.07 -1.54
CA ILE A 1080 -31.50 16.67 -1.13
C ILE A 1080 -32.27 16.45 0.18
N GLU A 1081 -32.22 17.40 1.10
CA GLU A 1081 -33.05 17.39 2.31
C GLU A 1081 -34.54 17.35 1.95
N GLU A 1082 -34.99 18.23 1.06
CA GLU A 1082 -36.37 18.25 0.58
C GLU A 1082 -36.75 16.91 -0.07
N ALA A 1083 -35.88 16.34 -0.91
CA ALA A 1083 -36.11 15.05 -1.54
C ALA A 1083 -36.20 13.89 -0.53
N ILE A 1084 -35.34 13.89 0.50
CA ILE A 1084 -35.39 12.90 1.58
C ILE A 1084 -36.67 13.08 2.39
N THR A 1085 -37.00 14.31 2.78
CA THR A 1085 -38.17 14.63 3.62
C THR A 1085 -39.46 14.26 2.89
N SER A 1086 -39.59 14.62 1.62
CA SER A 1086 -40.74 14.25 0.78
C SER A 1086 -40.91 12.74 0.62
N LEU A 1087 -39.82 11.97 0.61
CA LEU A 1087 -39.89 10.51 0.47
C LEU A 1087 -40.40 9.80 1.72
N PHE A 1088 -40.07 10.32 2.92
CA PHE A 1088 -40.37 9.67 4.20
C PHE A 1088 -41.56 10.29 4.95
N THR A 1089 -41.93 11.53 4.64
CA THR A 1089 -43.06 12.21 5.27
C THR A 1089 -44.34 11.85 4.52
N ASN A 1090 -45.33 11.32 5.26
CA ASN A 1090 -46.63 10.99 4.71
C ASN A 1090 -47.63 12.06 5.17
N ASP A 1091 -48.19 12.85 4.26
CA ASP A 1091 -49.09 13.98 4.57
C ASP A 1091 -50.34 13.60 5.40
N ARG A 1092 -50.61 12.29 5.57
CA ARG A 1092 -51.72 11.75 6.38
C ARG A 1092 -51.36 11.47 7.85
N THR A 1093 -50.10 11.55 8.23
CA THR A 1093 -49.60 11.33 9.60
C THR A 1093 -48.56 12.40 9.91
N GLN A 1094 -48.98 13.47 10.59
CA GLN A 1094 -48.08 14.48 11.14
C GLN A 1094 -47.84 14.17 12.63
N ASP A 1095 -46.61 13.82 12.98
CA ASP A 1095 -46.13 13.89 14.36
C ASP A 1095 -45.69 15.34 14.63
N LEU A 1096 -46.62 16.17 15.09
CA LEU A 1096 -46.33 17.54 15.50
C LEU A 1096 -45.54 17.52 16.82
N LYS A 1097 -44.44 18.27 16.87
CA LYS A 1097 -43.72 18.52 18.13
C LYS A 1097 -44.42 19.65 18.88
N LEU A 1098 -44.32 19.65 20.20
CA LEU A 1098 -44.86 20.72 21.05
C LEU A 1098 -44.30 22.10 20.67
N ASP A 1099 -43.06 22.15 20.18
CA ASP A 1099 -42.41 23.37 19.71
C ASP A 1099 -42.99 23.91 18.39
N ASP A 1100 -43.76 23.11 17.63
CA ASP A 1100 -44.44 23.58 16.42
C ASP A 1100 -45.72 24.38 16.75
N PHE A 1101 -46.12 24.42 18.03
CA PHE A 1101 -47.31 25.11 18.53
C PHE A 1101 -47.02 26.42 19.28
N PHE A 1102 -45.75 26.71 19.59
CA PHE A 1102 -45.30 27.93 20.27
C PHE A 1102 -44.41 28.75 19.35
#